data_AF-A0A819BZA2-F1
#
_entry.id   AF-A0A819BZA2-F1
#
_cell.length_a   1.000
_cell.length_b   1.000
_cell.length_c   1.000
_cell.angle_alpha   90.00
_cell.angle_beta   90.00
_cell.angle_gamma   90.00
#
_symmetry.space_group_name_H-M   'P 1'
#
loop_
_entity.id
_entity.type
_entity.pdbx_description
1 polymer ?
#
loop_
_entity_poly.entity_id
_entity_poly.type
_entity_poly.pdbx_seq_one_letter_code
_entity_poly.pdbx_strand_id
1 'polypeptide(L)'
;MNERCCPCGARLDRSSCVRPLKSPCLRMFMSIRTLISLSNDQKVCNVCRHLYIKWKSENSEFSAMLDHFENDMMVINDDANSDSYEFLDVQVQTDDSSRLTTVESSTLIATTNHQLVKLQLNATSSSNTKCCVCRENLCDHAVKITSQDRDFIFFSRNIWIPEGARCCSGHLINNLLSKEAVDQIKPFSIRYQELSSPDVQLLLNKAQTLFENGKKRFSFDDPRDLNDDEYCLLTSLSRDNFNDFVQIVSSSTIRPSCNRTIRTAVGIYLCKLRLGISNRLLACMFQIADKRTVSRVINSARQAIVKSFVPDNLGFGHVTREDVIGRHTTTIARELMCGGDSTDTAIIIIDGTYLYIQKSRNNEFQRKTFNLYKKRSLLKPMMIVTTTGYIVACIGPFLSDFNNNDAAIMKDILLRNTDHILSWLKEHDILVVDRGFRDSIGVMKALGLEAIMPSFLDGRRQFSAEEANESRCITKIRWVVEAANRRLKQFKYVANTIQNSSLVYLESDMSIACALINHYQPPMTRSKLEDEEIGAQIMQLRQQKNKIQLLLEENNLIRRFSLWEIINHTEIIDGFPIMTQDDLGDLTFGIFQLKRARSYAEERCSTTNLTSAVAYSVHRCKIIPNLIRIPTQSAHSNRVTYHPTIHFTDQAILGWWCDCFTGARFLGCCSHIASAIWFLSYQRWQTQQRHMSSGEYKNLTTDSIHVSDFYDSSDDDDSQRYSLA
;
A
#
# COMPACT_ATOMS: atom_id res chain seq x y z
N MET A 1 -47.56 28.21 48.74
CA MET A 1 -46.55 27.28 48.19
C MET A 1 -45.59 28.08 47.33
N ASN A 2 -44.31 28.11 47.68
CA ASN A 2 -43.31 28.87 46.92
C ASN A 2 -42.98 28.10 45.64
N GLU A 3 -43.44 28.61 44.50
CA GLU A 3 -43.09 28.04 43.19
C GLU A 3 -41.58 28.15 42.98
N ARG A 4 -40.97 27.08 42.46
CA ARG A 4 -39.53 27.02 42.18
C ARG A 4 -39.30 26.82 40.68
N CYS A 5 -38.25 27.45 40.18
CA CYS A 5 -37.75 27.26 38.82
C CYS A 5 -37.37 25.79 38.64
N CYS A 6 -37.94 25.12 37.65
CA CYS A 6 -37.69 23.68 37.48
C CYS A 6 -36.21 23.36 37.15
N PRO A 7 -35.51 24.10 36.28
CA PRO A 7 -34.11 23.79 35.97
C PRO A 7 -33.07 24.12 37.04
N CYS A 8 -33.24 25.21 37.79
CA CYS A 8 -32.21 25.67 38.75
C CYS A 8 -32.66 25.67 40.21
N GLY A 9 -33.91 25.30 40.50
CA GLY A 9 -34.44 25.21 41.87
C GLY A 9 -34.64 26.55 42.59
N ALA A 10 -34.35 27.68 41.93
CA ALA A 10 -34.49 29.03 42.48
C ALA A 10 -35.94 29.35 42.83
N ARG A 11 -36.17 30.04 43.96
CA ARG A 11 -37.51 30.53 44.33
C ARG A 11 -37.96 31.58 43.31
N LEU A 12 -39.18 31.42 42.81
CA LEU A 12 -39.77 32.34 41.84
C LEU A 12 -40.54 33.41 42.63
N ASP A 13 -40.03 34.63 42.64
CA ASP A 13 -40.66 35.75 43.33
C ASP A 13 -41.75 36.40 42.45
N ARG A 14 -42.88 36.80 43.05
CA ARG A 14 -44.09 37.27 42.34
C ARG A 14 -43.86 38.51 41.45
N SER A 15 -42.75 39.22 41.64
CA SER A 15 -42.35 40.42 40.89
C SER A 15 -41.53 40.14 39.63
N SER A 16 -41.04 38.91 39.45
CA SER A 16 -40.34 38.49 38.23
C SER A 16 -41.33 37.88 37.24
N CYS A 17 -41.28 38.27 35.96
CA CYS A 17 -42.24 37.85 34.95
C CYS A 17 -42.09 36.34 34.64
N VAL A 18 -42.67 35.47 35.47
CA VAL A 18 -42.59 34.01 35.36
C VAL A 18 -43.56 33.53 34.28
N ARG A 19 -43.05 32.85 33.24
CA ARG A 19 -43.89 32.33 32.15
C ARG A 19 -43.81 30.80 32.07
N PRO A 20 -44.89 30.11 31.66
CA PRO A 20 -44.88 28.67 31.44
C PRO A 20 -43.98 28.27 30.25
N LEU A 21 -43.52 27.02 30.24
CA LEU A 21 -42.70 26.39 29.20
C LEU A 21 -43.51 26.07 27.93
N LYS A 22 -44.10 27.09 27.29
CA LYS A 22 -44.93 26.91 26.10
C LYS A 22 -44.12 26.59 24.83
N SER A 23 -42.91 27.12 24.67
CA SER A 23 -42.04 26.80 23.51
C SER A 23 -41.53 25.35 23.60
N PRO A 24 -41.82 24.49 22.60
CA PRO A 24 -41.34 23.11 22.55
C PRO A 24 -39.81 23.03 22.54
N CYS A 25 -39.15 23.92 21.80
CA CYS A 25 -37.69 23.95 21.68
C CYS A 25 -37.00 24.36 22.98
N LEU A 26 -37.53 25.39 23.67
CA LEU A 26 -37.05 25.76 25.01
C LEU A 26 -37.25 24.61 26.00
N ARG A 27 -38.36 23.87 25.90
CA ARG A 27 -38.66 22.76 26.81
C ARG A 27 -37.76 21.55 26.55
N MET A 28 -37.50 21.23 25.30
CA MET A 28 -36.54 20.19 24.91
C MET A 28 -35.13 20.54 25.39
N PHE A 29 -34.69 21.78 25.15
CA PHE A 29 -33.39 22.25 25.64
C PHE A 29 -33.27 22.16 27.17
N MET A 30 -34.31 22.60 27.89
CA MET A 30 -34.32 22.50 29.35
C MET A 30 -34.38 21.06 29.84
N SER A 31 -35.14 20.19 29.18
CA SER A 31 -35.24 18.77 29.54
C SER A 31 -33.92 18.03 29.35
N ILE A 32 -33.16 18.36 28.30
CA ILE A 32 -31.82 17.81 28.06
C ILE A 32 -30.86 18.31 29.14
N ARG A 33 -30.92 19.60 29.49
CA ARG A 33 -30.02 20.19 30.48
C ARG A 33 -30.26 19.67 31.90
N THR A 34 -31.52 19.41 32.25
CA THR A 34 -31.90 18.89 33.58
C THR A 34 -31.97 17.37 33.63
N LEU A 35 -31.92 16.71 32.47
CA LEU A 35 -32.16 15.27 32.30
C LEU A 35 -33.54 14.82 32.82
N ILE A 36 -34.53 15.71 32.79
CA ILE A 36 -35.91 15.47 33.26
C ILE A 36 -36.88 15.89 32.16
N SER A 37 -37.89 15.07 31.86
CA SER A 37 -38.96 15.44 30.92
C SER A 37 -39.88 16.50 31.53
N LEU A 38 -39.94 17.69 30.92
CA LEU A 38 -40.69 18.84 31.43
C LEU A 38 -42.06 19.00 30.75
N SER A 39 -43.08 19.39 31.52
CA SER A 39 -44.43 19.67 31.01
C SER A 39 -44.65 21.17 30.71
N ASN A 40 -45.73 21.49 29.97
CA ASN A 40 -46.10 22.87 29.58
C ASN A 40 -46.23 23.83 30.78
N ASP A 41 -46.73 23.32 31.90
CA ASP A 41 -47.17 24.13 33.04
C ASP A 41 -46.03 24.45 34.01
N GLN A 42 -44.85 23.85 33.80
CA GLN A 42 -43.68 24.10 34.62
C GLN A 42 -43.08 25.48 34.31
N LYS A 43 -42.74 26.19 35.39
CA LYS A 43 -42.29 27.57 35.37
C LYS A 43 -40.76 27.66 35.38
N VAL A 44 -40.24 28.56 34.56
CA VAL A 44 -38.78 28.77 34.39
C VAL A 44 -38.44 30.23 34.66
N CYS A 45 -37.36 30.46 35.40
CA CYS A 45 -36.86 31.80 35.68
C CYS A 45 -36.20 32.43 34.45
N ASN A 46 -36.13 33.76 34.41
CA ASN A 46 -35.55 34.49 33.28
C ASN A 46 -34.08 34.16 33.03
N VAL A 47 -33.31 33.85 34.09
CA VAL A 47 -31.89 33.45 33.95
C VAL A 47 -31.74 32.19 33.11
N CYS A 48 -32.55 31.15 33.40
CA CYS A 48 -32.54 29.93 32.60
C CYS A 48 -33.01 30.20 31.17
N ARG A 49 -33.98 31.10 30.99
CA ARG A 49 -34.45 31.47 29.64
C ARG A 49 -33.40 32.20 28.82
N HIS A 50 -32.64 33.11 29.43
CA HIS A 50 -31.51 33.78 28.78
C HIS A 50 -30.41 32.79 28.38
N LEU A 51 -30.16 31.74 29.17
CA LEU A 51 -29.21 30.69 28.77
C LEU A 51 -29.64 29.96 27.49
N TYR A 52 -30.93 29.73 27.29
CA TYR A 52 -31.45 29.18 26.04
C TYR A 52 -31.29 30.17 24.88
N ILE A 53 -31.63 31.44 25.09
CA ILE A 53 -31.52 32.48 24.05
C ILE A 53 -30.05 32.64 23.61
N LYS A 54 -29.12 32.69 24.58
CA LYS A 54 -27.68 32.75 24.32
C LYS A 54 -27.18 31.52 23.57
N TRP A 55 -27.59 30.33 23.99
CA TRP A 55 -27.26 29.09 23.29
C TRP A 55 -27.79 29.08 21.84
N LYS A 56 -29.03 29.57 21.63
CA LYS A 56 -29.65 29.67 20.30
C LYS A 56 -28.88 30.65 19.40
N SER A 57 -28.40 31.78 19.93
CA SER A 57 -27.57 32.73 19.16
C SER A 57 -26.16 32.21 18.84
N GLU A 58 -25.56 31.41 19.72
CA GLU A 58 -24.21 30.84 19.53
C GLU A 58 -24.20 29.64 18.56
N ASN A 59 -25.37 29.08 18.22
CA ASN A 59 -25.53 27.90 17.37
C ASN A 59 -26.46 28.17 16.17
N SER A 60 -26.08 29.15 15.34
CA SER A 60 -26.92 29.69 14.26
C SER A 60 -27.41 28.67 13.23
N GLU A 61 -26.60 27.66 12.87
CA GLU A 61 -27.00 26.56 11.97
C GLU A 61 -28.11 25.68 12.56
N PHE A 62 -28.09 25.46 13.89
CA PHE A 62 -29.13 24.72 14.61
C PHE A 62 -30.37 25.58 14.88
N SER A 63 -30.20 26.90 15.04
CA SER A 63 -31.32 27.84 15.23
C SER A 63 -32.27 27.84 14.04
N ALA A 64 -31.76 27.89 12.80
CA ALA A 64 -32.60 27.89 11.60
C ALA A 64 -33.47 26.62 11.49
N MET A 65 -32.94 25.47 11.92
CA MET A 65 -33.66 24.20 11.95
C MET A 65 -34.73 24.18 13.07
N LEU A 66 -34.43 24.75 14.23
CA LEU A 66 -35.36 24.87 15.36
C LEU A 66 -36.48 25.89 15.10
N ASP A 67 -36.19 26.97 14.37
CA ASP A 67 -37.17 27.97 13.94
C ASP A 67 -38.15 27.38 12.91
N HIS A 68 -37.67 26.52 12.01
CA HIS A 68 -38.53 25.75 11.10
C HIS A 68 -39.45 24.78 11.87
N PHE A 69 -38.91 24.11 12.88
CA PHE A 69 -39.66 23.21 13.77
C PHE A 69 -40.70 23.93 14.64
N GLU A 70 -40.41 25.15 15.11
CA GLU A 70 -41.38 25.98 15.85
C GLU A 70 -42.50 26.49 14.94
N ASN A 71 -42.20 26.84 13.68
CA ASN A 71 -43.20 27.26 12.70
C ASN A 71 -44.11 26.10 12.28
N ASP A 72 -43.57 24.90 12.06
CA ASP A 72 -44.38 23.70 11.72
C ASP A 72 -45.32 23.26 12.85
N MET A 73 -44.95 23.49 14.13
CA MET A 73 -45.83 23.24 15.29
C MET A 73 -46.86 24.35 15.54
N MET A 74 -46.62 25.57 15.04
CA MET A 74 -47.56 26.70 15.12
C MET A 74 -48.65 26.65 14.04
N VAL A 75 -48.36 26.11 12.86
CA VAL A 75 -49.33 25.89 11.76
C VAL A 75 -50.46 24.90 12.14
N ILE A 76 -50.29 24.16 13.24
CA ILE A 76 -51.32 23.23 13.76
C ILE A 76 -52.31 23.94 14.73
N ASN A 77 -52.02 25.18 15.16
CA ASN A 77 -52.86 25.92 16.11
C ASN A 77 -53.06 27.39 15.69
N ASP A 78 -53.46 27.62 14.44
CA ASP A 78 -54.07 28.91 14.06
C ASP A 78 -55.44 29.04 14.76
N ASP A 79 -55.43 29.67 15.94
CA ASP A 79 -56.41 30.69 16.30
C ASP A 79 -55.94 31.45 17.57
N ALA A 80 -55.86 32.77 17.42
CA ALA A 80 -55.73 33.83 18.43
C ALA A 80 -54.32 34.35 18.83
N ASN A 81 -54.03 35.49 18.19
CA ASN A 81 -53.38 36.71 18.68
C ASN A 81 -51.86 36.83 18.82
N SER A 82 -51.38 37.81 18.04
CA SER A 82 -50.10 38.51 18.03
C SER A 82 -49.71 39.11 19.38
N ASP A 83 -48.41 39.18 19.66
CA ASP A 83 -47.75 40.41 20.14
C ASP A 83 -46.22 40.30 20.06
N SER A 84 -45.61 41.41 19.64
CA SER A 84 -44.20 41.64 19.34
C SER A 84 -43.32 41.78 20.59
N TYR A 85 -42.02 41.45 20.47
CA TYR A 85 -41.00 41.67 21.50
C TYR A 85 -40.05 42.80 21.11
N GLU A 86 -39.90 43.80 21.98
CA GLU A 86 -38.81 44.79 21.94
C GLU A 86 -37.65 44.39 22.88
N PHE A 87 -36.43 44.73 22.42
CA PHE A 87 -35.13 44.48 23.03
C PHE A 87 -34.81 45.44 24.19
N LEU A 88 -34.10 44.95 25.22
CA LEU A 88 -33.33 45.79 26.13
C LEU A 88 -32.07 45.05 26.62
N ASP A 89 -30.91 45.60 26.27
CA ASP A 89 -29.57 45.18 26.66
C ASP A 89 -29.28 45.53 28.13
N VAL A 90 -28.70 44.58 28.88
CA VAL A 90 -27.98 44.88 30.14
C VAL A 90 -26.71 44.03 30.19
N GLN A 91 -25.56 44.69 30.12
CA GLN A 91 -24.24 44.12 30.42
C GLN A 91 -23.97 44.20 31.92
N VAL A 92 -23.55 43.10 32.57
CA VAL A 92 -22.80 43.17 33.84
C VAL A 92 -21.80 42.00 33.94
N GLN A 93 -20.56 42.37 34.29
CA GLN A 93 -19.38 41.56 34.61
C GLN A 93 -19.50 40.81 35.95
N THR A 94 -18.64 39.82 36.20
CA THR A 94 -17.93 39.48 37.48
C THR A 94 -17.54 37.98 37.45
N ASP A 95 -16.26 37.62 37.59
CA ASP A 95 -15.43 37.51 38.80
C ASP A 95 -15.83 36.36 39.77
N ASP A 96 -15.04 35.30 39.68
CA ASP A 96 -14.29 34.57 40.70
C ASP A 96 -14.91 33.96 41.99
N SER A 97 -14.29 32.84 42.34
CA SER A 97 -14.13 32.22 43.65
C SER A 97 -15.06 31.09 44.13
N SER A 98 -14.34 30.04 44.54
CA SER A 98 -14.65 28.83 45.28
C SER A 98 -15.50 28.97 46.55
N ARG A 99 -16.22 27.89 46.92
CA ARG A 99 -16.08 27.27 48.25
C ARG A 99 -16.74 25.88 48.35
N LEU A 100 -15.96 24.93 48.85
CA LEU A 100 -16.39 23.64 49.37
C LEU A 100 -17.22 23.82 50.65
N THR A 101 -18.28 23.02 50.79
CA THR A 101 -18.80 22.60 52.10
C THR A 101 -19.29 21.16 52.00
N THR A 102 -18.65 20.31 52.80
CA THR A 102 -19.06 18.97 53.23
C THR A 102 -20.38 19.02 53.99
N VAL A 103 -21.30 18.09 53.72
CA VAL A 103 -22.43 17.76 54.61
C VAL A 103 -22.59 16.23 54.68
N GLU A 104 -22.83 15.79 55.90
CA GLU A 104 -22.70 14.47 56.49
C GLU A 104 -23.70 13.42 56.00
N SER A 105 -23.25 12.17 56.13
CA SER A 105 -24.04 10.95 55.96
C SER A 105 -25.19 10.90 56.95
N SER A 106 -26.42 10.89 56.44
CA SER A 106 -27.59 10.40 57.16
C SER A 106 -28.13 9.17 56.44
N THR A 107 -27.99 8.03 57.11
CA THR A 107 -28.62 6.74 56.81
C THR A 107 -30.13 6.90 56.69
N LEU A 108 -30.64 6.88 55.46
CA LEU A 108 -32.02 6.54 55.16
C LEU A 108 -32.03 5.13 54.58
N ILE A 109 -32.54 4.19 55.38
CA ILE A 109 -32.95 2.87 54.92
C ILE A 109 -34.13 3.09 53.98
N ALA A 110 -33.85 3.29 52.70
CA ALA A 110 -34.85 3.25 51.65
C ALA A 110 -35.07 1.77 51.31
N THR A 111 -36.22 1.24 51.71
CA THR A 111 -36.79 0.01 51.14
C THR A 111 -36.76 0.13 49.62
N THR A 112 -35.86 -0.61 48.97
CA THR A 112 -35.76 -0.67 47.52
C THR A 112 -36.97 -1.45 46.99
N ASN A 113 -38.03 -0.73 46.63
CA ASN A 113 -38.98 -1.23 45.66
C ASN A 113 -38.21 -1.41 44.34
N HIS A 114 -37.73 -2.62 44.07
CA HIS A 114 -37.17 -2.98 42.78
C HIS A 114 -38.32 -3.02 41.78
N GLN A 115 -38.67 -1.87 41.22
CA GLN A 115 -39.63 -1.80 40.13
C GLN A 115 -39.01 -2.55 38.94
N LEU A 116 -39.52 -3.76 38.69
CA LEU A 116 -39.11 -4.60 37.56
C LEU A 116 -39.74 -4.04 36.30
N VAL A 117 -38.91 -3.69 35.32
CA VAL A 117 -39.33 -3.23 34.01
C VAL A 117 -39.47 -4.44 33.10
N LYS A 118 -40.66 -4.64 32.51
CA LYS A 118 -40.91 -5.70 31.53
C LYS A 118 -40.51 -5.22 30.14
N LEU A 119 -39.39 -5.73 29.62
CA LEU A 119 -38.95 -5.47 28.26
C LEU A 119 -39.32 -6.64 27.36
N GLN A 120 -39.96 -6.35 26.23
CA GLN A 120 -40.27 -7.33 25.20
C GLN A 120 -39.05 -7.51 24.28
N LEU A 121 -38.30 -8.59 24.48
CA LEU A 121 -37.06 -8.86 23.73
C LEU A 121 -37.17 -10.15 22.92
N ASN A 122 -36.56 -10.18 21.74
CA ASN A 122 -36.36 -11.42 21.00
C ASN A 122 -35.30 -12.24 21.74
N ALA A 123 -35.62 -13.46 22.20
CA ALA A 123 -34.68 -14.22 23.03
C ALA A 123 -34.42 -15.63 22.48
N THR A 124 -33.24 -16.18 22.80
CA THR A 124 -32.94 -17.60 22.59
C THR A 124 -33.52 -18.45 23.74
N SER A 125 -33.67 -19.76 23.53
CA SER A 125 -34.10 -20.67 24.59
C SER A 125 -33.06 -20.77 25.71
N SER A 126 -33.49 -20.78 26.97
CA SER A 126 -32.67 -20.97 28.17
C SER A 126 -32.31 -22.44 28.44
N SER A 127 -32.08 -23.23 27.39
CA SER A 127 -31.78 -24.66 27.53
C SER A 127 -30.31 -24.86 27.88
N ASN A 128 -30.05 -25.61 28.94
CA ASN A 128 -28.71 -26.07 29.31
C ASN A 128 -28.31 -27.37 28.61
N THR A 129 -29.21 -27.97 27.83
CA THR A 129 -29.05 -29.26 27.15
C THR A 129 -28.93 -29.14 25.63
N LYS A 130 -29.29 -27.98 25.05
CA LYS A 130 -29.22 -27.70 23.62
C LYS A 130 -28.33 -26.50 23.31
N CYS A 131 -27.63 -26.56 22.19
CA CYS A 131 -26.78 -25.49 21.70
C CYS A 131 -27.59 -24.25 21.34
N CYS A 132 -27.18 -23.09 21.83
CA CYS A 132 -27.81 -21.80 21.53
C CYS A 132 -27.72 -21.41 20.03
N VAL A 133 -26.74 -21.96 19.31
CA VAL A 133 -26.48 -21.68 17.89
C VAL A 133 -27.18 -22.72 16.99
N CYS A 134 -26.67 -23.96 16.94
CA CYS A 134 -27.19 -25.01 16.05
C CYS A 134 -28.43 -25.77 16.55
N ARG A 135 -28.81 -25.59 17.83
CA ARG A 135 -29.96 -26.25 18.49
C ARG A 135 -29.84 -27.78 18.67
N GLU A 136 -28.68 -28.35 18.35
CA GLU A 136 -28.37 -29.75 18.63
C GLU A 136 -28.13 -29.98 20.14
N ASN A 137 -28.22 -31.24 20.57
CA ASN A 137 -27.93 -31.59 21.95
C ASN A 137 -26.45 -31.35 22.26
N LEU A 138 -26.18 -30.73 23.41
CA LEU A 138 -24.83 -30.41 23.84
C LEU A 138 -24.09 -31.68 24.29
N CYS A 139 -22.88 -31.87 23.80
CA CYS A 139 -21.94 -32.89 24.27
C CYS A 139 -21.07 -32.34 25.44
N ASP A 140 -20.24 -33.18 26.03
CA ASP A 140 -19.42 -32.86 27.22
C ASP A 140 -18.51 -31.62 27.05
N HIS A 141 -18.22 -31.21 25.81
CA HIS A 141 -17.36 -30.06 25.48
C HIS A 141 -18.12 -28.74 25.23
N ALA A 142 -19.35 -28.61 25.74
CA ALA A 142 -20.15 -27.39 25.59
C ALA A 142 -19.59 -26.20 26.39
N VAL A 143 -19.48 -25.04 25.75
CA VAL A 143 -18.90 -23.83 26.35
C VAL A 143 -19.98 -22.79 26.65
N LYS A 144 -19.91 -22.13 27.81
CA LYS A 144 -20.82 -21.02 28.18
C LYS A 144 -20.53 -19.81 27.29
N ILE A 145 -21.58 -19.23 26.70
CA ILE A 145 -21.44 -18.01 25.90
C ILE A 145 -20.99 -16.86 26.82
N THR A 146 -19.93 -16.18 26.41
CA THR A 146 -19.31 -15.11 27.19
C THR A 146 -20.26 -13.92 27.37
N SER A 147 -20.07 -13.11 28.42
CA SER A 147 -20.82 -11.85 28.56
C SER A 147 -20.61 -10.93 27.35
N GLN A 148 -19.40 -10.89 26.81
CA GLN A 148 -19.05 -10.10 25.64
C GLN A 148 -19.85 -10.50 24.39
N ASP A 149 -19.99 -11.80 24.12
CA ASP A 149 -20.76 -12.26 22.97
C ASP A 149 -22.27 -12.05 23.16
N ARG A 150 -22.78 -12.24 24.39
CA ARG A 150 -24.19 -11.93 24.70
C ARG A 150 -24.51 -10.46 24.49
N ASP A 151 -23.64 -9.57 24.96
CA ASP A 151 -23.76 -8.14 24.75
C ASP A 151 -23.67 -7.82 23.25
N PHE A 152 -22.66 -8.30 22.54
CA PHE A 152 -22.49 -8.08 21.10
C PHE A 152 -23.72 -8.49 20.30
N ILE A 153 -24.27 -9.68 20.53
CA ILE A 153 -25.45 -10.19 19.82
C ILE A 153 -26.71 -9.39 20.15
N PHE A 154 -26.86 -8.98 21.42
CA PHE A 154 -27.97 -8.13 21.83
C PHE A 154 -27.94 -6.78 21.10
N PHE A 155 -26.79 -6.11 21.06
CA PHE A 155 -26.70 -4.78 20.43
C PHE A 155 -26.62 -4.80 18.90
N SER A 156 -26.01 -5.84 18.31
CA SER A 156 -25.89 -5.96 16.84
C SER A 156 -27.13 -6.55 16.17
N ARG A 157 -27.82 -7.48 16.85
CA ARG A 157 -28.91 -8.27 16.26
C ARG A 157 -30.23 -8.19 17.01
N ASN A 158 -30.29 -7.43 18.12
CA ASN A 158 -31.47 -7.32 18.97
C ASN A 158 -31.97 -8.70 19.46
N ILE A 159 -31.04 -9.59 19.83
CA ILE A 159 -31.34 -10.93 20.35
C ILE A 159 -30.75 -11.07 21.77
N TRP A 160 -31.62 -11.31 22.74
CA TRP A 160 -31.26 -11.58 24.13
C TRP A 160 -30.85 -13.05 24.32
N ILE A 161 -29.63 -13.25 24.79
CA ILE A 161 -29.14 -14.58 25.17
C ILE A 161 -29.13 -14.66 26.71
N PRO A 162 -29.92 -15.59 27.31
CA PRO A 162 -29.97 -15.76 28.76
C PRO A 162 -28.60 -16.09 29.37
N GLU A 163 -28.42 -15.72 30.63
CA GLU A 163 -27.24 -16.16 31.38
C GLU A 163 -27.21 -17.68 31.53
N GLY A 164 -26.03 -18.26 31.31
CA GLY A 164 -25.84 -19.71 31.36
C GLY A 164 -26.06 -20.41 30.02
N ALA A 165 -26.51 -19.71 28.97
CA ALA A 165 -26.61 -20.29 27.64
C ALA A 165 -25.26 -20.86 27.17
N ARG A 166 -25.30 -22.05 26.57
CA ARG A 166 -24.11 -22.79 26.10
C ARG A 166 -24.18 -23.01 24.58
N CYS A 167 -23.01 -23.13 23.96
CA CYS A 167 -22.87 -23.47 22.54
C CYS A 167 -21.86 -24.60 22.36
N CYS A 168 -21.94 -25.28 21.22
CA CYS A 168 -20.95 -26.27 20.80
C CYS A 168 -19.59 -25.59 20.58
N SER A 169 -18.50 -26.26 20.95
CA SER A 169 -17.13 -25.76 20.76
C SER A 169 -16.81 -25.40 19.30
N GLY A 170 -17.40 -26.11 18.34
CA GLY A 170 -17.24 -25.84 16.90
C GLY A 170 -17.79 -24.49 16.41
N HIS A 171 -18.53 -23.75 17.24
CA HIS A 171 -19.00 -22.40 16.90
C HIS A 171 -18.05 -21.29 17.37
N LEU A 172 -17.00 -21.63 18.11
CA LEU A 172 -16.08 -20.70 18.73
C LEU A 172 -14.77 -20.58 17.95
N ILE A 173 -14.26 -19.36 17.84
CA ILE A 173 -12.89 -19.03 17.39
C ILE A 173 -12.25 -18.23 18.53
N ASN A 174 -11.15 -18.72 19.09
CA ASN A 174 -10.46 -18.11 20.24
C ASN A 174 -11.39 -17.83 21.44
N ASN A 175 -12.27 -18.78 21.78
CA ASN A 175 -13.27 -18.69 22.85
C ASN A 175 -14.39 -17.63 22.64
N LEU A 176 -14.49 -17.04 21.45
CA LEU A 176 -15.57 -16.12 21.07
C LEU A 176 -16.42 -16.72 19.95
N LEU A 177 -17.69 -16.36 19.87
CA LEU A 177 -18.55 -16.82 18.77
C LEU A 177 -18.05 -16.31 17.40
N SER A 178 -17.90 -17.25 16.46
CA SER A 178 -17.62 -16.93 15.06
C SER A 178 -18.73 -16.10 14.44
N LYS A 179 -18.42 -15.33 13.39
CA LYS A 179 -19.41 -14.48 12.71
C LYS A 179 -20.56 -15.32 12.13
N GLU A 180 -20.22 -16.46 11.56
CA GLU A 180 -21.18 -17.43 11.02
C GLU A 180 -22.09 -17.98 12.12
N ALA A 181 -21.55 -18.27 13.31
CA ALA A 181 -22.35 -18.69 14.46
C ALA A 181 -23.29 -17.58 14.94
N VAL A 182 -22.81 -16.32 14.99
CA VAL A 182 -23.66 -15.16 15.35
C VAL A 182 -24.81 -14.98 14.36
N ASP A 183 -24.55 -15.14 13.07
CA ASP A 183 -25.57 -15.03 12.02
C ASP A 183 -26.57 -16.20 12.04
N GLN A 184 -26.13 -17.39 12.42
CA GLN A 184 -26.97 -18.58 12.56
C GLN A 184 -27.94 -18.52 13.75
N ILE A 185 -27.64 -17.71 14.78
CA ILE A 185 -28.52 -17.58 15.95
C ILE A 185 -29.86 -16.98 15.51
N LYS A 186 -30.93 -17.75 15.77
CA LYS A 186 -32.32 -17.36 15.51
C LYS A 186 -33.09 -17.26 16.81
N PRO A 187 -33.90 -16.20 17.01
CA PRO A 187 -34.75 -16.09 18.19
C PRO A 187 -35.76 -17.24 18.23
N PHE A 188 -36.06 -17.70 19.44
CA PHE A 188 -36.98 -18.81 19.68
C PHE A 188 -38.41 -18.32 19.95
N SER A 189 -38.54 -17.15 20.59
CA SER A 189 -39.81 -16.45 20.79
C SER A 189 -39.54 -15.03 21.29
N ILE A 190 -40.56 -14.18 21.20
CA ILE A 190 -40.58 -12.95 21.98
C ILE A 190 -40.77 -13.33 23.45
N ARG A 191 -39.86 -12.90 24.34
CA ARG A 191 -39.98 -13.11 25.79
C ARG A 191 -39.98 -11.76 26.50
N TYR A 192 -40.78 -11.65 27.54
CA TYR A 192 -40.66 -10.55 28.49
C TYR A 192 -39.48 -10.84 29.42
N GLN A 193 -38.51 -9.95 29.49
CA GLN A 193 -37.49 -9.97 30.52
C GLN A 193 -37.84 -8.94 31.58
N GLU A 194 -37.89 -9.38 32.83
CA GLU A 194 -38.04 -8.52 33.99
C GLU A 194 -36.65 -8.07 34.41
N LEU A 195 -36.31 -6.82 34.08
CA LEU A 195 -35.04 -6.21 34.48
C LEU A 195 -35.28 -5.28 35.67
N SER A 196 -34.42 -5.37 36.69
CA SER A 196 -34.43 -4.41 37.78
C SER A 196 -33.91 -3.05 37.30
N SER A 197 -34.22 -1.97 38.03
CA SER A 197 -33.66 -0.64 37.74
C SER A 197 -32.11 -0.64 37.62
N PRO A 198 -31.35 -1.35 38.49
CA PRO A 198 -29.90 -1.55 38.29
C PRO A 198 -29.53 -2.27 36.98
N ASP A 199 -30.28 -3.27 36.55
CA ASP A 199 -30.00 -4.01 35.31
C ASP A 199 -30.25 -3.14 34.07
N VAL A 200 -31.31 -2.34 34.10
CA VAL A 200 -31.59 -1.35 33.05
C VAL A 200 -30.48 -0.30 33.01
N GLN A 201 -30.04 0.21 34.16
CA GLN A 201 -28.91 1.14 34.22
C GLN A 201 -27.62 0.51 33.69
N LEU A 202 -27.35 -0.76 34.01
CA LEU A 202 -26.21 -1.49 33.48
C LEU A 202 -26.30 -1.64 31.96
N LEU A 203 -27.48 -1.97 31.43
CA LEU A 203 -27.71 -2.09 29.98
C LEU A 203 -27.55 -0.74 29.26
N LEU A 204 -28.04 0.35 29.85
CA LEU A 204 -27.85 1.71 29.34
C LEU A 204 -26.38 2.14 29.41
N ASN A 205 -25.67 1.82 30.48
CA ASN A 205 -24.23 2.07 30.59
C ASN A 205 -23.44 1.27 29.55
N LYS A 206 -23.82 0.01 29.29
CA LYS A 206 -23.25 -0.81 28.22
C LYS A 206 -23.57 -0.25 26.84
N ALA A 207 -24.81 0.19 26.60
CA ALA A 207 -25.23 0.83 25.36
C ALA A 207 -24.46 2.14 25.15
N GLN A 208 -24.35 2.98 26.17
CA GLN A 208 -23.55 4.21 26.15
C GLN A 208 -22.09 3.91 25.87
N THR A 209 -21.50 2.91 26.55
CA THR A 209 -20.14 2.44 26.28
C THR A 209 -20.00 1.97 24.84
N LEU A 210 -21.01 1.29 24.27
CA LEU A 210 -21.03 0.87 22.87
C LEU A 210 -21.31 1.99 21.88
N PHE A 211 -22.00 3.07 22.26
CA PHE A 211 -22.15 4.27 21.44
C PHE A 211 -20.88 5.13 21.47
N GLU A 212 -20.23 5.24 22.63
CA GLU A 212 -18.92 5.85 22.81
C GLU A 212 -17.85 5.03 22.05
N ASN A 213 -17.94 3.70 22.11
CA ASN A 213 -17.09 2.76 21.38
C ASN A 213 -17.51 2.58 19.92
N GLY A 214 -18.74 2.87 19.52
CA GLY A 214 -19.24 2.80 18.14
C GLY A 214 -18.66 3.92 17.28
N LYS A 215 -18.01 4.90 17.92
CA LYS A 215 -17.09 5.85 17.29
C LYS A 215 -15.69 5.25 17.05
N LYS A 216 -15.41 3.99 17.45
CA LYS A 216 -14.11 3.33 17.28
C LYS A 216 -13.92 2.88 15.85
N ARG A 217 -12.93 3.52 15.23
CA ARG A 217 -12.27 3.10 14.00
C ARG A 217 -11.11 2.17 14.39
N PHE A 218 -10.88 1.15 13.56
CA PHE A 218 -9.78 0.17 13.55
C PHE A 218 -9.27 -0.33 14.93
N SER A 219 -9.69 -1.54 15.32
CA SER A 219 -9.07 -2.30 16.42
C SER A 219 -8.46 -3.59 15.87
N PHE A 220 -7.28 -3.95 16.37
CA PHE A 220 -6.72 -5.27 16.10
C PHE A 220 -7.10 -6.27 17.20
N ASP A 221 -7.62 -5.85 18.34
CA ASP A 221 -7.87 -6.73 19.49
C ASP A 221 -9.12 -7.60 19.34
N ASP A 222 -10.16 -7.12 18.64
CA ASP A 222 -11.34 -7.91 18.31
C ASP A 222 -11.22 -8.44 16.86
N PRO A 223 -11.20 -9.78 16.64
CA PRO A 223 -11.09 -10.34 15.30
C PRO A 223 -12.31 -10.03 14.40
N ARG A 224 -13.42 -9.55 14.97
CA ARG A 224 -14.63 -9.16 14.23
C ARG A 224 -14.56 -7.76 13.65
N ASP A 225 -13.67 -6.92 14.16
CA ASP A 225 -13.59 -5.50 13.77
C ASP A 225 -12.96 -5.30 12.38
N LEU A 226 -12.17 -6.27 11.90
CA LEU A 226 -11.48 -6.20 10.61
C LEU A 226 -11.64 -7.49 9.80
N ASN A 227 -12.02 -7.36 8.53
CA ASN A 227 -11.98 -8.44 7.54
C ASN A 227 -10.56 -8.66 7.00
N ASP A 228 -10.33 -9.74 6.24
CA ASP A 228 -8.99 -10.11 5.75
C ASP A 228 -8.41 -9.07 4.77
N ASP A 229 -9.25 -8.48 3.92
CA ASP A 229 -8.85 -7.41 3.00
C ASP A 229 -8.37 -6.16 3.78
N GLU A 230 -9.02 -5.83 4.89
CA GLU A 230 -8.61 -4.75 5.78
C GLU A 230 -7.28 -5.07 6.47
N TYR A 231 -7.04 -6.31 6.91
CA TYR A 231 -5.73 -6.74 7.41
C TYR A 231 -4.65 -6.56 6.32
N CYS A 232 -4.90 -7.03 5.10
CA CYS A 232 -3.97 -6.91 3.98
C CYS A 232 -3.69 -5.44 3.61
N LEU A 233 -4.73 -4.60 3.59
CA LEU A 233 -4.63 -3.18 3.31
C LEU A 233 -3.78 -2.47 4.36
N LEU A 234 -4.11 -2.68 5.64
CA LEU A 234 -3.53 -1.96 6.77
C LEU A 234 -2.13 -2.47 7.13
N THR A 235 -1.85 -3.76 7.00
CA THR A 235 -0.63 -4.37 7.55
C THR A 235 0.25 -5.06 6.52
N SER A 236 -0.23 -5.26 5.29
CA SER A 236 0.34 -6.15 4.24
C SER A 236 0.29 -7.65 4.52
N LEU A 237 -0.33 -8.06 5.63
CA LEU A 237 -0.49 -9.46 6.02
C LEU A 237 -1.97 -9.83 5.99
N SER A 238 -2.28 -11.08 5.65
CA SER A 238 -3.59 -11.67 5.94
C SER A 238 -3.80 -11.73 7.45
N ARG A 239 -5.03 -11.94 7.89
CA ARG A 239 -5.39 -12.11 9.30
C ARG A 239 -4.57 -13.23 9.95
N ASP A 240 -4.41 -14.35 9.27
CA ASP A 240 -3.68 -15.51 9.80
C ASP A 240 -2.18 -15.22 9.90
N ASN A 241 -1.58 -14.62 8.87
CA ASN A 241 -0.17 -14.22 8.91
C ASN A 241 0.08 -13.14 9.98
N PHE A 242 -0.87 -12.23 10.19
CA PHE A 242 -0.78 -11.26 11.27
C PHE A 242 -0.88 -11.92 12.65
N ASN A 243 -1.73 -12.92 12.83
CA ASN A 243 -1.84 -13.67 14.09
C ASN A 243 -0.54 -14.40 14.42
N ASP A 244 0.01 -15.11 13.44
CA ASP A 244 1.30 -15.77 13.53
C ASP A 244 2.41 -14.77 13.87
N PHE A 245 2.49 -13.65 13.16
CA PHE A 245 3.47 -12.60 13.42
C PHE A 245 3.38 -12.05 14.85
N VAL A 246 2.16 -11.78 15.34
CA VAL A 246 1.94 -11.31 16.71
C VAL A 246 2.37 -12.37 17.72
N GLN A 247 2.13 -13.66 17.45
CA GLN A 247 2.57 -14.75 18.33
C GLN A 247 4.10 -14.80 18.42
N ILE A 248 4.81 -14.72 17.30
CA ILE A 248 6.28 -14.67 17.26
C ILE A 248 6.79 -13.48 18.08
N VAL A 249 6.25 -12.28 17.83
CA VAL A 249 6.68 -11.05 18.51
C VAL A 249 6.30 -11.04 20.00
N SER A 250 5.22 -11.71 20.40
CA SER A 250 4.78 -11.76 21.80
C SER A 250 5.73 -12.55 22.71
N SER A 251 6.57 -13.41 22.14
CA SER A 251 7.63 -14.11 22.88
C SER A 251 8.78 -13.19 23.34
N SER A 252 8.79 -11.93 22.89
CA SER A 252 9.85 -10.96 23.12
C SER A 252 9.64 -10.08 24.37
N THR A 253 10.44 -9.02 24.53
CA THR A 253 10.40 -8.09 25.66
C THR A 253 9.21 -7.12 25.66
N ILE A 254 8.32 -7.16 24.67
CA ILE A 254 7.18 -6.26 24.60
C ILE A 254 6.12 -6.61 25.66
N ARG A 255 5.70 -5.61 26.42
CA ARG A 255 4.64 -5.76 27.44
C ARG A 255 3.39 -4.98 27.04
N PRO A 256 2.19 -5.46 27.41
CA PRO A 256 0.98 -4.66 27.31
C PRO A 256 1.09 -3.44 28.25
N SER A 257 0.32 -2.39 27.96
CA SER A 257 0.23 -1.19 28.78
C SER A 257 -1.22 -0.75 28.91
N CYS A 258 -1.52 0.19 29.81
CA CYS A 258 -2.88 0.74 29.96
C CYS A 258 -3.45 1.34 28.66
N ASN A 259 -2.58 1.75 27.71
CA ASN A 259 -3.00 2.41 26.47
C ASN A 259 -3.06 1.46 25.26
N ARG A 260 -2.56 0.22 25.37
CA ARG A 260 -2.50 -0.73 24.24
C ARG A 260 -2.16 -2.16 24.65
N THR A 261 -2.65 -3.11 23.86
CA THR A 261 -2.17 -4.49 23.85
C THR A 261 -0.88 -4.63 23.03
N ILE A 262 -0.27 -5.83 23.03
CA ILE A 262 0.85 -6.17 22.13
C ILE A 262 0.35 -6.17 20.68
N ARG A 263 -0.80 -6.81 20.44
CA ARG A 263 -1.43 -6.93 19.12
C ARG A 263 -1.70 -5.57 18.48
N THR A 264 -2.28 -4.63 19.22
CA THR A 264 -2.49 -3.25 18.77
C THR A 264 -1.17 -2.51 18.51
N ALA A 265 -0.12 -2.77 19.30
CA ALA A 265 1.20 -2.18 19.06
C ALA A 265 1.81 -2.60 17.73
N VAL A 266 1.78 -3.91 17.45
CA VAL A 266 2.26 -4.51 16.21
C VAL A 266 1.44 -4.01 15.04
N GLY A 267 0.11 -3.99 15.18
CA GLY A 267 -0.80 -3.44 14.18
C GLY A 267 -0.50 -1.99 13.81
N ILE A 268 -0.33 -1.11 14.81
CA ILE A 268 0.03 0.31 14.58
C ILE A 268 1.37 0.44 13.85
N TYR A 269 2.38 -0.36 14.24
CA TYR A 269 3.67 -0.38 13.58
C TYR A 269 3.56 -0.81 12.11
N LEU A 270 2.85 -1.90 11.83
CA LEU A 270 2.65 -2.39 10.47
C LEU A 270 1.84 -1.39 9.63
N CYS A 271 0.82 -0.72 10.20
CA CYS A 271 0.12 0.38 9.54
C CYS A 271 1.06 1.53 9.17
N LYS A 272 1.97 1.90 10.06
CA LYS A 272 2.97 2.93 9.78
C LYS A 272 3.84 2.52 8.58
N LEU A 273 4.35 1.29 8.59
CA LEU A 273 5.25 0.78 7.57
C LEU A 273 4.55 0.62 6.21
N ARG A 274 3.38 -0.02 6.20
CA ARG A 274 2.56 -0.29 5.02
C ARG A 274 2.02 0.98 4.38
N LEU A 275 1.40 1.87 5.16
CA LEU A 275 0.69 3.04 4.62
C LEU A 275 1.54 4.31 4.58
N GLY A 276 2.63 4.40 5.34
CA GLY A 276 3.50 5.57 5.36
C GLY A 276 2.83 6.82 5.96
N ILE A 277 1.79 6.67 6.76
CA ILE A 277 0.96 7.76 7.31
C ILE A 277 1.59 8.44 8.53
N SER A 278 1.11 9.64 8.87
CA SER A 278 1.63 10.41 10.01
C SER A 278 1.23 9.81 11.36
N ASN A 279 2.04 10.03 12.40
CA ASN A 279 1.70 9.58 13.76
C ASN A 279 0.44 10.27 14.31
N ARG A 280 0.09 11.47 13.80
CA ARG A 280 -1.16 12.16 14.15
C ARG A 280 -2.37 11.44 13.56
N LEU A 281 -2.27 10.97 12.32
CA LEU A 281 -3.34 10.19 11.71
C LEU A 281 -3.49 8.83 12.40
N LEU A 282 -2.39 8.15 12.72
CA LEU A 282 -2.42 6.93 13.53
C LEU A 282 -3.06 7.16 14.91
N ALA A 283 -2.75 8.28 15.59
CA ALA A 283 -3.37 8.62 16.87
C ALA A 283 -4.89 8.78 16.73
N CYS A 284 -5.35 9.42 15.65
CA CYS A 284 -6.77 9.55 15.34
C CYS A 284 -7.43 8.21 14.98
N MET A 285 -6.76 7.38 14.17
CA MET A 285 -7.27 6.08 13.74
C MET A 285 -7.46 5.12 14.92
N PHE A 286 -6.48 5.05 15.83
CA PHE A 286 -6.47 4.12 16.96
C PHE A 286 -6.90 4.76 18.29
N GLN A 287 -7.45 5.97 18.25
CA GLN A 287 -7.88 6.75 19.42
C GLN A 287 -6.83 6.84 20.54
N ILE A 288 -5.56 6.94 20.15
CA ILE A 288 -4.47 7.17 21.09
C ILE A 288 -4.39 8.66 21.37
N ALA A 289 -4.28 9.03 22.65
CA ALA A 289 -4.37 10.41 23.13
C ALA A 289 -3.51 11.41 22.33
N ASP A 290 -2.30 11.02 21.93
CA ASP A 290 -1.42 11.91 21.18
C ASP A 290 -0.35 11.20 20.32
N LYS A 291 0.21 11.96 19.37
CA LYS A 291 1.25 11.48 18.43
C LYS A 291 2.54 10.99 19.10
N ARG A 292 2.90 11.50 20.29
CA ARG A 292 4.10 11.06 21.03
C ARG A 292 3.86 9.69 21.63
N THR A 293 2.65 9.43 22.13
CA THR A 293 2.27 8.10 22.60
C THR A 293 2.35 7.09 21.45
N VAL A 294 1.80 7.40 20.27
CA VAL A 294 1.97 6.56 19.07
C VAL A 294 3.45 6.31 18.74
N SER A 295 4.30 7.34 18.81
CA SER A 295 5.74 7.17 18.58
C SER A 295 6.39 6.17 19.54
N ARG A 296 6.01 6.21 20.83
CA ARG A 296 6.50 5.24 21.84
C ARG A 296 5.98 3.83 21.56
N VAL A 297 4.73 3.71 21.14
CA VAL A 297 4.13 2.42 20.73
C VAL A 297 4.91 1.80 19.56
N ILE A 298 5.11 2.58 18.48
CA ILE A 298 5.87 2.16 17.30
C ILE A 298 7.28 1.73 17.69
N ASN A 299 7.98 2.52 18.52
CA ASN A 299 9.35 2.20 18.90
C ASN A 299 9.44 0.91 19.73
N SER A 300 8.51 0.69 20.65
CA SER A 300 8.46 -0.55 21.43
C SER A 300 8.16 -1.78 20.56
N ALA A 301 7.24 -1.66 19.59
CA ALA A 301 6.98 -2.73 18.63
C ALA A 301 8.20 -3.01 17.74
N ARG A 302 8.83 -1.95 17.21
CA ARG A 302 10.05 -2.08 16.39
C ARG A 302 11.16 -2.84 17.12
N GLN A 303 11.50 -2.44 18.34
CA GLN A 303 12.56 -3.09 19.12
C GLN A 303 12.26 -4.56 19.39
N ALA A 304 11.00 -4.89 19.67
CA ALA A 304 10.55 -6.27 19.85
C ALA A 304 10.75 -7.09 18.57
N ILE A 305 10.28 -6.59 17.42
CA ILE A 305 10.39 -7.27 16.12
C ILE A 305 11.86 -7.43 15.70
N VAL A 306 12.69 -6.38 15.83
CA VAL A 306 14.13 -6.46 15.52
C VAL A 306 14.81 -7.55 16.34
N LYS A 307 14.40 -7.75 17.60
CA LYS A 307 15.01 -8.75 18.48
C LYS A 307 14.52 -10.18 18.21
N SER A 308 13.23 -10.37 17.94
CA SER A 308 12.60 -11.70 17.95
C SER A 308 12.17 -12.22 16.58
N PHE A 309 12.35 -11.45 15.51
CA PHE A 309 11.89 -11.84 14.17
C PHE A 309 12.94 -11.61 13.09
N VAL A 310 13.63 -10.46 13.11
CA VAL A 310 14.64 -10.13 12.08
C VAL A 310 15.79 -11.16 12.03
N PRO A 311 16.41 -11.60 13.15
CA PRO A 311 17.56 -12.49 13.10
C PRO A 311 17.25 -13.88 12.51
N ASP A 312 15.98 -14.30 12.54
CA ASP A 312 15.54 -15.58 12.00
C ASP A 312 15.10 -15.48 10.53
N ASN A 313 15.05 -14.28 9.96
CA ASN A 313 14.45 -14.02 8.64
C ASN A 313 15.27 -13.08 7.73
N LEU A 314 16.38 -12.50 8.22
CA LEU A 314 17.26 -11.61 7.45
C LEU A 314 18.69 -11.59 8.03
N GLY A 315 19.68 -11.39 7.17
CA GLY A 315 21.12 -11.28 7.50
C GLY A 315 21.87 -12.58 7.28
N PHE A 316 23.18 -12.57 7.07
CA PHE A 316 23.92 -13.79 6.69
C PHE A 316 23.86 -14.94 7.73
N GLY A 317 23.48 -14.66 8.98
CA GLY A 317 23.30 -15.67 10.02
C GLY A 317 22.00 -16.48 9.95
N HIS A 318 20.94 -16.00 9.28
CA HIS A 318 19.64 -16.68 9.27
C HIS A 318 19.52 -17.79 8.22
N VAL A 319 20.35 -17.75 7.19
CA VAL A 319 20.31 -18.69 6.05
C VAL A 319 21.72 -19.16 5.71
N THR A 320 21.91 -20.47 5.64
CA THR A 320 23.21 -21.05 5.31
C THR A 320 23.52 -20.90 3.81
N ARG A 321 24.81 -20.97 3.46
CA ARG A 321 25.23 -20.97 2.06
C ARG A 321 24.66 -22.16 1.31
N GLU A 322 24.67 -23.33 1.95
CA GLU A 322 24.16 -24.58 1.41
C GLU A 322 22.63 -24.51 1.18
N ASP A 323 21.87 -23.89 2.08
CA ASP A 323 20.44 -23.65 1.88
C ASP A 323 20.17 -22.70 0.71
N VAL A 324 20.99 -21.66 0.52
CA VAL A 324 20.87 -20.78 -0.65
C VAL A 324 21.12 -21.55 -1.94
N ILE A 325 22.18 -22.34 -2.00
CA ILE A 325 22.51 -23.16 -3.17
C ILE A 325 21.40 -24.17 -3.48
N GLY A 326 20.88 -24.85 -2.47
CA GLY A 326 19.89 -25.91 -2.63
C GLY A 326 18.45 -25.43 -2.86
N ARG A 327 18.03 -24.33 -2.22
CA ARG A 327 16.62 -23.88 -2.23
C ARG A 327 16.39 -22.53 -2.90
N HIS A 328 17.42 -21.70 -3.00
CA HIS A 328 17.29 -20.31 -3.47
C HIS A 328 18.12 -19.96 -4.71
N THR A 329 18.79 -20.95 -5.31
CA THR A 329 19.43 -20.86 -6.62
C THR A 329 18.56 -21.54 -7.68
N THR A 330 18.06 -20.79 -8.66
CA THR A 330 17.27 -21.32 -9.77
C THR A 330 18.16 -22.07 -10.76
N THR A 331 17.58 -23.10 -11.38
CA THR A 331 18.28 -23.95 -12.35
C THR A 331 18.74 -23.11 -13.55
N ILE A 332 17.88 -22.25 -14.07
CA ILE A 332 18.27 -21.32 -15.15
C ILE A 332 19.44 -20.40 -14.78
N ALA A 333 19.59 -19.98 -13.52
CA ALA A 333 20.74 -19.18 -13.12
C ALA A 333 22.02 -20.01 -13.07
N ARG A 334 21.94 -21.25 -12.58
CA ARG A 334 23.06 -22.20 -12.58
C ARG A 334 23.55 -22.50 -13.99
N GLU A 335 22.64 -22.76 -14.92
CA GLU A 335 22.99 -22.97 -16.34
C GLU A 335 23.70 -21.75 -16.94
N LEU A 336 23.12 -20.56 -16.76
CA LEU A 336 23.61 -19.35 -17.43
C LEU A 336 24.89 -18.77 -16.82
N MET A 337 25.11 -18.95 -15.51
CA MET A 337 26.24 -18.35 -14.80
C MET A 337 27.37 -19.37 -14.55
N CYS A 338 27.05 -20.65 -14.35
CA CYS A 338 28.03 -21.69 -14.02
C CYS A 338 28.19 -22.78 -15.08
N GLY A 339 27.41 -22.74 -16.18
CA GLY A 339 27.44 -23.79 -17.20
C GLY A 339 26.86 -25.14 -16.75
N GLY A 340 26.03 -25.14 -15.70
CA GLY A 340 25.33 -26.35 -15.20
C GLY A 340 26.16 -27.26 -14.29
N ASP A 341 27.49 -27.34 -14.49
CA ASP A 341 28.35 -28.32 -13.82
C ASP A 341 28.65 -28.00 -12.34
N SER A 342 28.60 -26.73 -11.94
CA SER A 342 28.89 -26.35 -10.55
C SER A 342 27.66 -26.48 -9.64
N THR A 343 27.76 -27.42 -8.70
CA THR A 343 26.73 -27.64 -7.67
C THR A 343 27.06 -26.97 -6.32
N ASP A 344 28.28 -26.49 -6.13
CA ASP A 344 28.75 -25.84 -4.90
C ASP A 344 29.12 -24.36 -5.12
N THR A 345 28.26 -23.62 -5.85
CA THR A 345 28.44 -22.18 -6.09
C THR A 345 27.20 -21.41 -5.65
N ALA A 346 27.37 -20.46 -4.74
CA ALA A 346 26.34 -19.51 -4.39
C ALA A 346 26.28 -18.38 -5.43
N ILE A 347 25.07 -18.06 -5.89
CA ILE A 347 24.82 -16.97 -6.83
C ILE A 347 23.96 -15.92 -6.12
N ILE A 348 24.54 -14.76 -5.85
CA ILE A 348 23.83 -13.63 -5.24
C ILE A 348 23.84 -12.42 -6.16
N ILE A 349 22.76 -11.66 -6.13
CA ILE A 349 22.49 -10.52 -6.98
C ILE A 349 22.44 -9.30 -6.07
N ILE A 350 23.26 -8.30 -6.37
CA ILE A 350 23.42 -7.11 -5.52
C ILE A 350 22.99 -5.89 -6.31
N ASP A 351 22.14 -5.08 -5.68
CA ASP A 351 21.67 -3.82 -6.27
C ASP A 351 21.40 -2.77 -5.20
N GLY A 352 21.73 -1.51 -5.53
CA GLY A 352 21.40 -0.37 -4.71
C GLY A 352 19.99 0.13 -5.02
N THR A 353 19.17 0.36 -3.99
CA THR A 353 17.88 1.06 -4.18
C THR A 353 17.90 2.45 -3.55
N TYR A 354 16.92 3.27 -3.89
CA TYR A 354 16.87 4.68 -3.51
C TYR A 354 15.76 4.95 -2.51
N LEU A 355 16.10 5.51 -1.35
CA LEU A 355 15.15 5.96 -0.33
C LEU A 355 15.09 7.49 -0.34
N TYR A 356 14.00 8.07 -0.83
CA TYR A 356 13.86 9.53 -0.84
C TYR A 356 13.63 10.06 0.56
N ILE A 357 14.36 11.11 0.92
CA ILE A 357 14.24 11.77 2.21
C ILE A 357 13.87 13.24 2.03
N GLN A 358 13.38 13.87 3.09
CA GLN A 358 13.14 15.31 3.10
C GLN A 358 14.45 16.08 2.97
N LYS A 359 14.40 17.23 2.27
CA LYS A 359 15.52 18.18 2.28
C LYS A 359 15.84 18.58 3.72
N SER A 360 17.10 18.44 4.11
CA SER A 360 17.55 18.80 5.44
C SER A 360 17.85 20.30 5.55
N ARG A 361 17.67 20.87 6.75
CA ARG A 361 18.17 22.21 7.09
C ARG A 361 19.65 22.20 7.46
N ASN A 362 20.22 21.04 7.76
CA ASN A 362 21.66 20.88 7.94
C ASN A 362 22.31 20.83 6.55
N ASN A 363 23.06 21.88 6.21
CA ASN A 363 23.68 22.04 4.89
C ASN A 363 24.67 20.91 4.56
N GLU A 364 25.42 20.41 5.54
CA GLU A 364 26.37 19.31 5.33
C GLU A 364 25.64 18.03 4.99
N PHE A 365 24.65 17.65 5.80
CA PHE A 365 23.84 16.46 5.55
C PHE A 365 23.04 16.59 4.24
N GLN A 366 22.55 17.79 3.92
CA GLN A 366 21.88 18.04 2.64
C GLN A 366 22.82 17.78 1.47
N ARG A 367 24.08 18.27 1.49
CA ARG A 367 25.06 18.01 0.44
C ARG A 367 25.38 16.52 0.31
N LYS A 368 25.61 15.83 1.44
CA LYS A 368 25.94 14.40 1.50
C LYS A 368 24.82 13.46 1.05
N THR A 369 23.57 13.90 1.15
CA THR A 369 22.39 13.12 0.74
C THR A 369 21.83 13.55 -0.61
N PHE A 370 22.30 14.64 -1.21
CA PHE A 370 21.80 15.08 -2.51
C PHE A 370 22.44 14.27 -3.65
N ASN A 371 21.61 13.56 -4.42
CA ASN A 371 22.06 12.81 -5.57
C ASN A 371 21.86 13.61 -6.86
N LEU A 372 22.94 13.88 -7.60
CA LEU A 372 22.92 14.65 -8.83
C LEU A 372 22.10 13.98 -9.95
N TYR A 373 22.18 12.66 -10.08
CA TYR A 373 21.45 11.91 -11.11
C TYR A 373 19.93 11.91 -10.89
N LYS A 374 19.50 11.80 -9.63
CA LYS A 374 18.07 11.85 -9.26
C LYS A 374 17.56 13.27 -8.95
N LYS A 375 18.46 14.26 -8.91
CA LYS A 375 18.20 15.66 -8.53
C LYS A 375 17.40 15.79 -7.23
N ARG A 376 17.69 14.92 -6.25
CA ARG A 376 16.91 14.80 -5.01
C ARG A 376 17.74 14.26 -3.84
N SER A 377 17.38 14.63 -2.61
CA SER A 377 17.93 14.05 -1.40
C SER A 377 17.45 12.60 -1.20
N LEU A 378 18.39 11.68 -1.04
CA LEU A 378 18.11 10.26 -0.85
C LEU A 378 19.20 9.55 -0.03
N LEU A 379 18.90 8.33 0.38
CA LEU A 379 19.85 7.37 0.96
C LEU A 379 19.78 6.06 0.18
N LYS A 380 20.81 5.22 0.31
CA LYS A 380 20.96 3.99 -0.46
C LYS A 380 21.16 2.77 0.43
N PRO A 381 20.17 1.87 0.59
CA PRO A 381 20.42 0.52 1.07
C PRO A 381 20.89 -0.38 -0.09
N MET A 382 21.78 -1.32 0.22
CA MET A 382 22.23 -2.37 -0.69
C MET A 382 21.45 -3.65 -0.42
N MET A 383 20.69 -4.08 -1.42
CA MET A 383 19.92 -5.31 -1.39
C MET A 383 20.80 -6.45 -1.89
N ILE A 384 20.88 -7.53 -1.10
CA ILE A 384 21.57 -8.77 -1.47
C ILE A 384 20.52 -9.86 -1.57
N VAL A 385 20.28 -10.34 -2.79
CA VAL A 385 19.13 -11.17 -3.12
C VAL A 385 19.57 -12.39 -3.91
N THR A 386 18.96 -13.54 -3.64
CA THR A 386 19.21 -14.77 -4.39
C THR A 386 18.50 -14.75 -5.76
N THR A 387 18.77 -15.75 -6.59
CA THR A 387 18.14 -15.88 -7.91
C THR A 387 16.65 -16.25 -7.87
N THR A 388 16.11 -16.64 -6.71
CA THR A 388 14.65 -16.82 -6.49
C THR A 388 13.95 -15.55 -5.98
N GLY A 389 14.72 -14.50 -5.68
CA GLY A 389 14.22 -13.27 -5.07
C GLY A 389 14.22 -13.27 -3.53
N TYR A 390 14.79 -14.29 -2.89
CA TYR A 390 14.93 -14.35 -1.44
C TYR A 390 15.99 -13.34 -0.97
N ILE A 391 15.70 -12.54 0.05
CA ILE A 391 16.58 -11.45 0.47
C ILE A 391 17.54 -12.00 1.54
N VAL A 392 18.81 -12.15 1.21
CA VAL A 392 19.82 -12.59 2.19
C VAL A 392 20.10 -11.48 3.19
N ALA A 393 20.32 -10.26 2.70
CA ALA A 393 20.61 -9.10 3.54
C ALA A 393 20.16 -7.78 2.89
N CYS A 394 19.99 -6.76 3.71
CA CYS A 394 19.73 -5.37 3.32
C CYS A 394 20.66 -4.48 4.14
N ILE A 395 21.79 -4.08 3.54
CA ILE A 395 22.87 -3.38 4.25
C ILE A 395 22.75 -1.88 4.05
N GLY A 396 22.99 -1.10 5.11
CA GLY A 396 22.92 0.36 5.11
C GLY A 396 21.78 0.88 5.97
N PRO A 397 21.31 2.12 5.75
CA PRO A 397 21.44 2.92 4.54
C PRO A 397 22.74 3.74 4.44
N PHE A 398 23.29 3.85 3.24
CA PHE A 398 24.45 4.66 2.90
C PHE A 398 24.05 6.05 2.36
N LEU A 399 25.01 6.99 2.40
CA LEU A 399 24.89 8.29 1.75
C LEU A 399 24.83 8.14 0.21
N SER A 400 24.56 9.23 -0.50
CA SER A 400 24.34 9.18 -1.96
C SER A 400 25.01 10.31 -2.74
N ASP A 401 25.96 10.98 -2.13
CA ASP A 401 26.84 11.92 -2.80
C ASP A 401 27.78 11.20 -3.79
N PHE A 402 28.61 11.97 -4.48
CA PHE A 402 29.53 11.46 -5.49
C PHE A 402 30.50 10.38 -4.96
N ASN A 403 30.87 10.46 -3.67
CA ASN A 403 31.79 9.50 -3.05
C ASN A 403 31.09 8.17 -2.67
N ASN A 404 29.76 8.16 -2.61
CA ASN A 404 28.95 6.99 -2.24
C ASN A 404 28.16 6.46 -3.46
N ASN A 405 28.88 6.20 -4.54
CA ASN A 405 28.37 5.41 -5.66
C ASN A 405 28.32 3.91 -5.30
N ASP A 406 27.67 3.11 -6.14
CA ASP A 406 27.38 1.71 -5.81
C ASP A 406 28.67 0.87 -5.71
N ALA A 407 29.66 1.13 -6.57
CA ALA A 407 30.99 0.52 -6.47
C ALA A 407 31.72 0.88 -5.16
N ALA A 408 31.69 2.14 -4.73
CA ALA A 408 32.34 2.59 -3.50
C ALA A 408 31.69 1.97 -2.26
N ILE A 409 30.36 1.92 -2.22
CA ILE A 409 29.61 1.25 -1.16
C ILE A 409 29.94 -0.25 -1.12
N MET A 410 29.99 -0.90 -2.27
CA MET A 410 30.31 -2.33 -2.34
C MET A 410 31.73 -2.64 -1.86
N LYS A 411 32.71 -1.80 -2.21
CA LYS A 411 34.07 -1.91 -1.65
C LYS A 411 34.06 -1.79 -0.14
N ASP A 412 33.33 -0.82 0.42
CA ASP A 412 33.24 -0.64 1.87
C ASP A 412 32.66 -1.88 2.55
N ILE A 413 31.56 -2.42 2.01
CA ILE A 413 30.89 -3.63 2.52
C ILE A 413 31.87 -4.82 2.54
N LEU A 414 32.57 -5.09 1.44
CA LEU A 414 33.49 -6.23 1.34
C LEU A 414 34.72 -6.03 2.21
N LEU A 415 35.39 -4.88 2.11
CA LEU A 415 36.67 -4.64 2.80
C LEU A 415 36.51 -4.56 4.31
N ARG A 416 35.37 -4.08 4.81
CA ARG A 416 35.06 -4.09 6.25
C ARG A 416 34.42 -5.39 6.71
N ASN A 417 34.12 -6.31 5.80
CA ASN A 417 33.37 -7.52 6.08
C ASN A 417 32.05 -7.23 6.83
N THR A 418 31.31 -6.22 6.37
CA THR A 418 30.06 -5.78 6.98
C THR A 418 29.06 -6.95 7.03
N ASP A 419 28.38 -7.11 8.16
CA ASP A 419 27.47 -8.23 8.46
C ASP A 419 28.09 -9.62 8.24
N HIS A 420 29.43 -9.72 8.30
CA HIS A 420 30.19 -10.96 8.12
C HIS A 420 29.99 -11.63 6.75
N ILE A 421 29.67 -10.86 5.70
CA ILE A 421 29.44 -11.35 4.33
C ILE A 421 30.55 -12.27 3.80
N LEU A 422 31.82 -11.98 4.07
CA LEU A 422 32.95 -12.80 3.63
C LEU A 422 33.14 -14.08 4.45
N SER A 423 32.47 -14.20 5.60
CA SER A 423 32.41 -15.45 6.35
C SER A 423 31.38 -16.41 5.75
N TRP A 424 30.45 -15.88 4.96
CA TRP A 424 29.39 -16.62 4.30
C TRP A 424 29.77 -16.99 2.87
N LEU A 425 30.41 -16.08 2.12
CA LEU A 425 30.89 -16.33 0.76
C LEU A 425 32.18 -17.18 0.75
N LYS A 426 32.34 -18.00 -0.30
CA LYS A 426 33.56 -18.77 -0.58
C LYS A 426 34.19 -18.34 -1.91
N GLU A 427 35.45 -18.73 -2.12
CA GLU A 427 36.10 -18.58 -3.42
C GLU A 427 35.23 -19.21 -4.52
N HIS A 428 35.21 -18.57 -5.69
CA HIS A 428 34.39 -18.91 -6.86
C HIS A 428 32.88 -18.70 -6.72
N ASP A 429 32.37 -18.15 -5.60
CA ASP A 429 30.99 -17.68 -5.54
C ASP A 429 30.76 -16.49 -6.49
N ILE A 430 29.55 -16.41 -7.05
CA ILE A 430 29.21 -15.45 -8.12
C ILE A 430 28.38 -14.30 -7.57
N LEU A 431 28.89 -13.08 -7.79
CA LEU A 431 28.20 -11.82 -7.59
C LEU A 431 27.68 -11.28 -8.93
N VAL A 432 26.36 -11.24 -9.10
CA VAL A 432 25.73 -10.60 -10.25
C VAL A 432 25.39 -9.15 -9.89
N VAL A 433 26.00 -8.21 -10.61
CA VAL A 433 25.88 -6.78 -10.32
C VAL A 433 25.51 -5.97 -11.56
N ASP A 434 25.04 -4.75 -11.35
CA ASP A 434 24.79 -3.81 -12.43
C ASP A 434 26.09 -3.11 -12.89
N ARG A 435 25.99 -2.25 -13.91
CA ARG A 435 27.14 -1.52 -14.46
C ARG A 435 27.71 -0.47 -13.50
N GLY A 436 26.94 0.00 -12.53
CA GLY A 436 27.37 0.96 -11.51
C GLY A 436 28.44 0.40 -10.56
N PHE A 437 28.62 -0.93 -10.53
CA PHE A 437 29.62 -1.62 -9.71
C PHE A 437 30.97 -1.82 -10.42
N ARG A 438 31.16 -1.31 -11.66
CA ARG A 438 32.37 -1.51 -12.49
C ARG A 438 33.68 -1.39 -11.70
N ASP A 439 33.80 -0.33 -10.92
CA ASP A 439 35.04 -0.01 -10.22
C ASP A 439 35.31 -0.91 -9.00
N SER A 440 34.34 -1.74 -8.59
CA SER A 440 34.45 -2.72 -7.49
C SER A 440 34.77 -4.14 -7.96
N ILE A 441 34.67 -4.43 -9.26
CA ILE A 441 34.93 -5.76 -9.84
C ILE A 441 36.34 -6.26 -9.51
N GLY A 442 37.35 -5.38 -9.57
CA GLY A 442 38.73 -5.75 -9.24
C GLY A 442 38.90 -6.21 -7.78
N VAL A 443 38.17 -5.59 -6.84
CA VAL A 443 38.20 -5.96 -5.42
C VAL A 443 37.51 -7.31 -5.20
N MET A 444 36.36 -7.55 -5.85
CA MET A 444 35.67 -8.84 -5.78
C MET A 444 36.56 -9.99 -6.25
N LYS A 445 37.22 -9.81 -7.40
CA LYS A 445 38.16 -10.80 -7.95
C LYS A 445 39.38 -11.03 -7.06
N ALA A 446 39.92 -9.98 -6.45
CA ALA A 446 41.04 -10.10 -5.52
C ALA A 446 40.66 -10.88 -4.23
N LEU A 447 39.38 -10.95 -3.89
CA LEU A 447 38.83 -11.75 -2.79
C LEU A 447 38.45 -13.17 -3.23
N GLY A 448 38.82 -13.59 -4.45
CA GLY A 448 38.50 -14.92 -4.99
C GLY A 448 37.06 -15.07 -5.49
N LEU A 449 36.27 -13.99 -5.55
CA LEU A 449 34.88 -14.02 -6.01
C LEU A 449 34.78 -13.78 -7.51
N GLU A 450 33.81 -14.42 -8.15
CA GLU A 450 33.44 -14.12 -9.52
C GLU A 450 32.44 -12.97 -9.55
N ALA A 451 32.69 -11.97 -10.40
CA ALA A 451 31.81 -10.82 -10.52
C ALA A 451 31.39 -10.61 -11.97
N ILE A 452 30.07 -10.67 -12.20
CA ILE A 452 29.47 -10.67 -13.52
C ILE A 452 28.56 -9.43 -13.67
N MET A 453 28.71 -8.69 -14.76
CA MET A 453 27.93 -7.49 -15.07
C MET A 453 27.73 -7.32 -16.58
N PRO A 454 26.65 -6.62 -17.04
CA PRO A 454 26.43 -6.39 -18.46
C PRO A 454 27.55 -5.55 -19.11
N SER A 455 27.94 -5.88 -20.34
CA SER A 455 29.06 -5.24 -21.09
C SER A 455 28.88 -3.73 -21.31
N PHE A 456 29.97 -3.00 -21.55
CA PHE A 456 29.97 -1.57 -21.87
C PHE A 456 30.15 -1.31 -23.37
N LEU A 457 29.58 -0.22 -23.88
CA LEU A 457 29.73 0.14 -25.28
C LEU A 457 31.15 0.64 -25.59
N ASP A 458 31.85 1.19 -24.60
CA ASP A 458 33.23 1.72 -24.71
C ASP A 458 33.42 2.60 -25.96
N GLY A 459 32.48 3.53 -26.19
CA GLY A 459 32.50 4.47 -27.30
C GLY A 459 31.87 3.96 -28.61
N ARG A 460 31.52 2.68 -28.71
CA ARG A 460 30.81 2.11 -29.87
C ARG A 460 29.32 2.48 -29.86
N ARG A 461 28.69 2.48 -31.04
CA ARG A 461 27.24 2.71 -31.18
C ARG A 461 26.38 1.50 -30.83
N GLN A 462 26.95 0.30 -30.93
CA GLN A 462 26.25 -0.96 -30.76
C GLN A 462 27.18 -2.03 -30.16
N PHE A 463 26.61 -2.91 -29.34
CA PHE A 463 27.29 -4.12 -28.86
C PHE A 463 27.48 -5.14 -29.97
N SER A 464 28.56 -5.94 -29.91
CA SER A 464 28.62 -7.17 -30.71
C SER A 464 27.47 -8.13 -30.32
N ALA A 465 27.16 -9.08 -31.20
CA ALA A 465 26.13 -10.08 -30.91
C ALA A 465 26.45 -10.86 -29.62
N GLU A 466 27.72 -11.23 -29.42
CA GLU A 466 28.20 -11.95 -28.23
C GLU A 466 28.00 -11.13 -26.95
N GLU A 467 28.48 -9.87 -26.91
CA GLU A 467 28.31 -8.98 -25.75
C GLU A 467 26.85 -8.69 -25.43
N ALA A 468 26.02 -8.51 -26.46
CA ALA A 468 24.60 -8.24 -26.31
C ALA A 468 23.84 -9.47 -25.79
N ASN A 469 24.24 -10.66 -26.22
CA ASN A 469 23.73 -11.95 -25.76
C ASN A 469 24.17 -12.25 -24.32
N GLU A 470 25.45 -12.06 -23.99
CA GLU A 470 25.96 -12.20 -22.61
C GLU A 470 25.25 -11.24 -21.66
N SER A 471 25.15 -9.96 -22.03
CA SER A 471 24.38 -8.96 -21.28
C SER A 471 22.91 -9.38 -21.10
N ARG A 472 22.33 -10.10 -22.07
CA ARG A 472 20.97 -10.63 -21.94
C ARG A 472 20.88 -11.73 -20.91
N CYS A 473 21.82 -12.67 -20.87
CA CYS A 473 21.87 -13.73 -19.84
C CYS A 473 21.92 -13.12 -18.45
N ILE A 474 22.81 -12.14 -18.25
CA ILE A 474 22.97 -11.43 -16.97
C ILE A 474 21.67 -10.73 -16.58
N THR A 475 21.07 -9.97 -17.49
CA THR A 475 19.79 -9.29 -17.22
C THR A 475 18.60 -10.24 -17.04
N LYS A 476 18.65 -11.47 -17.59
CA LYS A 476 17.64 -12.52 -17.37
C LYS A 476 17.66 -13.05 -15.94
N ILE A 477 18.79 -12.96 -15.24
CA ILE A 477 18.90 -13.35 -13.83
C ILE A 477 18.69 -12.13 -12.92
N ARG A 478 19.29 -10.99 -13.26
CA ARG A 478 19.27 -9.78 -12.43
C ARG A 478 17.85 -9.23 -12.14
N TRP A 479 16.86 -9.45 -13.00
CA TRP A 479 15.51 -8.86 -12.83
C TRP A 479 14.87 -9.13 -11.45
N VAL A 480 15.23 -10.23 -10.77
CA VAL A 480 14.66 -10.57 -9.46
C VAL A 480 15.03 -9.55 -8.39
N VAL A 481 16.20 -8.90 -8.46
CA VAL A 481 16.56 -7.84 -7.51
C VAL A 481 15.70 -6.59 -7.71
N GLU A 482 15.32 -6.29 -8.96
CA GLU A 482 14.39 -5.19 -9.27
C GLU A 482 12.98 -5.51 -8.75
N ALA A 483 12.58 -6.77 -8.80
CA ALA A 483 11.32 -7.24 -8.22
C ALA A 483 11.36 -7.22 -6.67
N ALA A 484 12.49 -7.54 -6.04
CA ALA A 484 12.73 -7.38 -4.60
C ALA A 484 12.61 -5.92 -4.18
N ASN A 485 13.30 -5.03 -4.90
CA ASN A 485 13.18 -3.59 -4.74
C ASN A 485 11.73 -3.12 -4.86
N ARG A 486 10.97 -3.66 -5.82
CA ARG A 486 9.54 -3.33 -5.97
C ARG A 486 8.70 -3.81 -4.79
N ARG A 487 8.92 -5.04 -4.29
CA ARG A 487 8.22 -5.57 -3.09
C ARG A 487 8.48 -4.72 -1.86
N LEU A 488 9.74 -4.33 -1.65
CA LEU A 488 10.13 -3.40 -0.59
C LEU A 488 9.43 -2.04 -0.72
N LYS A 489 9.25 -1.54 -1.95
CA LYS A 489 8.48 -0.32 -2.25
C LYS A 489 6.96 -0.49 -2.19
N GLN A 490 6.43 -1.67 -1.89
CA GLN A 490 5.02 -1.81 -1.53
C GLN A 490 4.74 -1.28 -0.12
N PHE A 491 5.75 -1.23 0.75
CA PHE A 491 5.67 -0.48 2.00
C PHE A 491 5.77 1.02 1.70
N LYS A 492 4.65 1.74 1.81
CA LYS A 492 4.59 3.15 1.43
C LYS A 492 5.49 4.03 2.29
N TYR A 493 5.84 3.61 3.50
CA TYR A 493 6.89 4.28 4.28
C TYR A 493 8.20 4.40 3.49
N VAL A 494 8.61 3.32 2.82
CA VAL A 494 9.85 3.22 2.05
C VAL A 494 9.72 3.85 0.66
N ALA A 495 8.52 3.82 0.07
CA ALA A 495 8.26 4.40 -1.24
C ALA A 495 8.07 5.92 -1.22
N ASN A 496 7.52 6.45 -0.14
CA ASN A 496 7.28 7.87 0.03
C ASN A 496 8.57 8.60 0.47
N THR A 497 8.45 9.92 0.61
CA THR A 497 9.55 10.74 1.12
C THR A 497 9.62 10.63 2.63
N ILE A 498 10.69 10.02 3.14
CA ILE A 498 10.90 9.77 4.56
C ILE A 498 11.25 11.06 5.29
N GLN A 499 10.66 11.24 6.47
CA GLN A 499 10.91 12.40 7.31
C GLN A 499 12.27 12.28 7.99
N ASN A 500 13.02 13.39 8.08
CA ASN A 500 14.37 13.39 8.68
C ASN A 500 14.39 12.88 10.12
N SER A 501 13.32 13.12 10.88
CA SER A 501 13.16 12.62 12.26
C SER A 501 13.03 11.10 12.38
N SER A 502 12.72 10.40 11.27
CA SER A 502 12.55 8.95 11.25
C SER A 502 13.82 8.21 10.82
N LEU A 503 14.87 8.93 10.38
CA LEU A 503 16.09 8.33 9.82
C LEU A 503 16.85 7.48 10.85
N VAL A 504 16.79 7.84 12.14
CA VAL A 504 17.39 7.06 13.24
C VAL A 504 16.82 5.64 13.37
N TYR A 505 15.71 5.35 12.71
CA TYR A 505 15.06 4.05 12.73
C TYR A 505 15.06 3.35 11.37
N LEU A 506 15.63 3.99 10.35
CA LEU A 506 15.45 3.58 8.97
C LEU A 506 16.01 2.19 8.71
N GLU A 507 17.22 1.90 9.19
CA GLU A 507 17.83 0.58 9.10
C GLU A 507 16.95 -0.54 9.69
N SER A 508 16.43 -0.32 10.91
CA SER A 508 15.51 -1.26 11.54
C SER A 508 14.21 -1.43 10.75
N ASP A 509 13.61 -0.34 10.28
CA ASP A 509 12.35 -0.38 9.53
C ASP A 509 12.54 -1.08 8.16
N MET A 510 13.69 -0.91 7.52
CA MET A 510 14.07 -1.62 6.29
C MET A 510 14.29 -3.11 6.54
N SER A 511 15.01 -3.45 7.61
CA SER A 511 15.27 -4.84 7.99
C SER A 511 13.98 -5.59 8.31
N ILE A 512 13.04 -4.95 9.03
CA ILE A 512 11.72 -5.52 9.29
C ILE A 512 10.93 -5.72 7.99
N ALA A 513 10.93 -4.73 7.09
CA ALA A 513 10.23 -4.87 5.81
C ALA A 513 10.78 -6.04 4.96
N CYS A 514 12.11 -6.20 4.91
CA CYS A 514 12.77 -7.30 4.22
C CYS A 514 12.46 -8.67 4.87
N ALA A 515 12.52 -8.76 6.20
CA ALA A 515 12.17 -9.97 6.94
C ALA A 515 10.71 -10.38 6.72
N LEU A 516 9.77 -9.42 6.71
CA LEU A 516 8.36 -9.68 6.41
C LEU A 516 8.16 -10.21 4.99
N ILE A 517 8.92 -9.70 4.01
CA ILE A 517 8.89 -10.20 2.63
C ILE A 517 9.36 -11.65 2.58
N ASN A 518 10.49 -11.98 3.22
CA ASN A 518 11.02 -13.34 3.21
C ASN A 518 10.08 -14.34 3.87
N HIS A 519 9.47 -13.97 5.00
CA HIS A 519 8.66 -14.90 5.79
C HIS A 519 7.26 -15.13 5.18
N TYR A 520 6.58 -14.06 4.74
CA TYR A 520 5.15 -14.14 4.38
C TYR A 520 4.87 -14.08 2.87
N GLN A 521 5.85 -13.72 2.04
CA GLN A 521 5.63 -13.65 0.59
C GLN A 521 6.25 -14.84 -0.14
N PRO A 522 5.57 -15.39 -1.16
CA PRO A 522 6.13 -16.48 -1.95
C PRO A 522 7.37 -16.02 -2.74
N PRO A 523 8.28 -16.95 -3.11
CA PRO A 523 9.40 -16.65 -4.00
C PRO A 523 8.95 -15.95 -5.30
N MET A 524 9.80 -15.11 -5.88
CA MET A 524 9.46 -14.38 -7.11
C MET A 524 9.52 -15.28 -8.34
N THR A 525 10.36 -16.30 -8.28
CA THR A 525 10.53 -17.30 -9.32
C THR A 525 11.03 -18.60 -8.69
N ARG A 526 10.84 -19.71 -9.40
CA ARG A 526 11.24 -21.07 -9.01
C ARG A 526 11.76 -21.77 -10.25
N SER A 527 12.63 -22.75 -10.05
CA SER A 527 13.07 -23.63 -11.14
C SER A 527 11.87 -24.33 -11.79
N LYS A 528 11.91 -24.39 -13.12
CA LYS A 528 10.99 -25.18 -13.94
C LYS A 528 11.70 -26.42 -14.47
N LEU A 529 10.94 -27.45 -14.84
CA LEU A 529 11.49 -28.68 -15.43
C LEU A 529 12.27 -28.42 -16.73
N GLU A 530 11.84 -27.45 -17.51
CA GLU A 530 12.43 -27.08 -18.80
C GLU A 530 13.65 -26.15 -18.67
N ASP A 531 13.97 -25.66 -17.46
CA ASP A 531 15.02 -24.64 -17.29
C ASP A 531 16.42 -25.13 -17.69
N GLU A 532 16.71 -26.42 -17.52
CA GLU A 532 17.98 -27.05 -17.92
C GLU A 532 18.14 -27.01 -19.44
N GLU A 533 17.12 -27.50 -20.17
CA GLU A 533 17.11 -27.50 -21.64
C GLU A 533 17.17 -26.07 -22.20
N ILE A 534 16.36 -25.16 -21.65
CA ILE A 534 16.36 -23.75 -22.05
C ILE A 534 17.73 -23.11 -21.76
N GLY A 535 18.35 -23.42 -20.62
CA GLY A 535 19.67 -22.95 -20.25
C GLY A 535 20.74 -23.39 -21.25
N ALA A 536 20.78 -24.70 -21.56
CA ALA A 536 21.71 -25.27 -22.54
C ALA A 536 21.53 -24.65 -23.94
N GLN A 537 20.29 -24.49 -24.40
CA GLN A 537 19.98 -23.83 -25.68
C GLN A 537 20.48 -22.38 -25.70
N ILE A 538 20.24 -21.62 -24.62
CA ILE A 538 20.72 -20.24 -24.50
C ILE A 538 22.24 -20.20 -24.55
N MET A 539 22.93 -21.11 -23.88
CA MET A 539 24.39 -21.17 -23.85
C MET A 539 24.98 -21.51 -25.23
N GLN A 540 24.34 -22.40 -25.99
CA GLN A 540 24.73 -22.70 -27.38
C GLN A 540 24.53 -21.50 -28.31
N LEU A 541 23.41 -20.79 -28.17
CA LEU A 541 23.08 -19.62 -28.98
C LEU A 541 23.99 -18.43 -28.65
N ARG A 542 24.40 -18.27 -27.39
CA ARG A 542 25.22 -17.14 -26.92
C ARG A 542 26.46 -16.89 -27.79
N GLN A 543 27.13 -17.94 -28.24
CA GLN A 543 28.40 -17.88 -28.98
C GLN A 543 28.25 -17.65 -30.49
N GLN A 544 27.02 -17.64 -31.03
CA GLN A 544 26.81 -17.51 -32.46
C GLN A 544 26.84 -16.04 -32.93
N LYS A 545 27.21 -15.83 -34.20
CA LYS A 545 27.08 -14.52 -34.85
C LYS A 545 25.65 -14.30 -35.36
N ASN A 546 25.18 -13.06 -35.37
CA ASN A 546 23.88 -12.73 -35.92
C ASN A 546 23.90 -12.84 -37.47
N LYS A 547 23.25 -13.88 -38.00
CA LYS A 547 23.19 -14.16 -39.44
C LYS A 547 22.53 -13.03 -40.24
N ILE A 548 21.51 -12.37 -39.68
CA ILE A 548 20.83 -11.25 -40.34
C ILE A 548 21.73 -10.03 -40.40
N GLN A 549 22.52 -9.78 -39.36
CA GLN A 549 23.51 -8.71 -39.41
C GLN A 549 24.52 -8.93 -40.54
N LEU A 550 25.09 -10.12 -40.63
CA LEU A 550 26.05 -10.48 -41.69
C LEU A 550 25.43 -10.33 -43.09
N LEU A 551 24.22 -10.84 -43.29
CA LEU A 551 23.47 -10.71 -44.54
C LEU A 551 23.29 -9.23 -44.95
N LEU A 552 22.97 -8.36 -44.01
CA LEU A 552 22.78 -6.93 -44.26
C LEU A 552 24.09 -6.21 -44.57
N GLU A 553 25.18 -6.60 -43.93
CA GLU A 553 26.52 -6.04 -44.14
C GLU A 553 27.08 -6.45 -45.52
N GLU A 554 27.04 -7.74 -45.86
CA GLU A 554 27.50 -8.29 -47.14
C GLU A 554 26.80 -7.66 -48.34
N ASN A 555 25.48 -7.42 -48.23
CA ASN A 555 24.67 -6.82 -49.28
C ASN A 555 24.59 -5.28 -49.21
N ASN A 556 25.32 -4.64 -48.28
CA ASN A 556 25.31 -3.19 -48.05
C ASN A 556 23.92 -2.60 -47.77
N LEU A 557 22.99 -3.41 -47.24
CA LEU A 557 21.59 -3.06 -47.04
C LEU A 557 21.36 -2.14 -45.85
N ILE A 558 22.32 -2.04 -44.93
CA ILE A 558 22.25 -1.10 -43.78
C ILE A 558 22.20 0.35 -44.28
N ARG A 559 23.04 0.70 -45.27
CA ARG A 559 23.20 2.09 -45.75
C ARG A 559 22.46 2.39 -47.05
N ARG A 560 22.19 1.38 -47.90
CA ARG A 560 21.54 1.58 -49.20
C ARG A 560 20.02 1.59 -49.09
N PHE A 561 19.44 2.73 -48.74
CA PHE A 561 17.99 2.91 -48.61
C PHE A 561 17.21 2.72 -49.92
N SER A 562 17.83 2.93 -51.09
CA SER A 562 17.19 2.76 -52.41
C SER A 562 16.76 1.33 -52.75
N LEU A 563 17.35 0.33 -52.07
CA LEU A 563 17.01 -1.09 -52.19
C LEU A 563 15.81 -1.51 -51.32
N TRP A 564 15.20 -0.55 -50.63
CA TRP A 564 14.01 -0.73 -49.84
C TRP A 564 12.85 -0.01 -50.51
N GLU A 565 11.73 -0.70 -50.68
CA GLU A 565 10.48 -0.10 -51.15
C GLU A 565 9.47 0.00 -50.00
N ILE A 566 8.75 1.11 -49.94
CA ILE A 566 7.75 1.35 -48.91
C ILE A 566 6.45 0.73 -49.37
N ILE A 567 5.94 -0.20 -48.57
CA ILE A 567 4.66 -0.89 -48.76
C ILE A 567 3.77 -0.71 -47.53
N ASN A 568 2.48 -0.96 -47.71
CA ASN A 568 1.56 -1.09 -46.59
C ASN A 568 1.72 -2.47 -45.93
N HIS A 569 1.56 -2.56 -44.61
CA HIS A 569 1.53 -3.85 -43.89
C HIS A 569 0.50 -4.86 -44.44
N THR A 570 -0.55 -4.39 -45.12
CA THR A 570 -1.55 -5.25 -45.78
C THR A 570 -0.97 -6.07 -46.93
N GLU A 571 0.09 -5.58 -47.58
CA GLU A 571 0.78 -6.27 -48.68
C GLU A 571 1.67 -7.43 -48.20
N ILE A 572 1.78 -7.63 -46.88
CA ILE A 572 2.56 -8.68 -46.22
C ILE A 572 1.64 -9.69 -45.51
N ILE A 573 0.32 -9.63 -45.77
CA ILE A 573 -0.67 -10.44 -45.05
C ILE A 573 -0.46 -11.93 -45.30
N ASP A 574 -0.22 -12.34 -46.54
CA ASP A 574 -0.17 -13.76 -46.91
C ASP A 574 1.16 -14.44 -46.60
N GLY A 575 2.21 -13.67 -46.28
CA GLY A 575 3.57 -14.19 -46.14
C GLY A 575 4.18 -14.12 -44.74
N PHE A 576 3.57 -13.40 -43.78
CA PHE A 576 4.17 -13.21 -42.44
C PHE A 576 3.52 -14.15 -41.41
N PRO A 577 4.31 -14.82 -40.55
CA PRO A 577 3.80 -15.89 -39.69
C PRO A 577 2.86 -15.34 -38.62
N ILE A 578 1.81 -16.09 -38.32
CA ILE A 578 0.87 -15.81 -37.23
C ILE A 578 1.41 -16.46 -35.96
N MET A 579 1.51 -15.69 -34.88
CA MET A 579 2.09 -16.15 -33.61
C MET A 579 1.11 -15.94 -32.46
N THR A 580 1.12 -16.85 -31.50
CA THR A 580 0.41 -16.72 -30.23
C THR A 580 1.18 -15.79 -29.28
N GLN A 581 0.54 -15.45 -28.15
CA GLN A 581 1.20 -14.67 -27.11
C GLN A 581 2.36 -15.43 -26.44
N ASP A 582 2.27 -16.76 -26.39
CA ASP A 582 3.30 -17.63 -25.83
C ASP A 582 4.52 -17.69 -26.76
N ASP A 583 4.29 -17.87 -28.07
CA ASP A 583 5.37 -17.82 -29.08
C ASP A 583 6.15 -16.49 -29.03
N LEU A 584 5.43 -15.38 -28.80
CA LEU A 584 6.04 -14.06 -28.61
C LEU A 584 6.81 -13.94 -27.28
N GLY A 585 6.32 -14.59 -26.23
CA GLY A 585 6.99 -14.68 -24.94
C GLY A 585 8.33 -15.39 -25.06
N ASP A 586 8.36 -16.49 -25.81
CA ASP A 586 9.56 -17.28 -26.08
C ASP A 586 10.54 -16.51 -26.96
N LEU A 587 10.06 -15.91 -28.06
CA LEU A 587 10.89 -15.10 -28.96
C LEU A 587 11.57 -13.92 -28.25
N THR A 588 10.89 -13.30 -27.28
CA THR A 588 11.43 -12.16 -26.53
C THR A 588 12.23 -12.57 -25.28
N PHE A 589 12.16 -13.86 -24.90
CA PHE A 589 12.60 -14.40 -23.61
C PHE A 589 12.06 -13.60 -22.41
N GLY A 590 10.83 -13.07 -22.51
CA GLY A 590 10.14 -12.42 -21.41
C GLY A 590 9.27 -11.22 -21.78
N ILE A 591 8.34 -10.91 -20.88
CA ILE A 591 7.25 -9.96 -21.12
C ILE A 591 7.66 -8.48 -21.23
N PHE A 592 8.88 -8.11 -20.84
CA PHE A 592 9.26 -6.68 -20.74
C PHE A 592 9.20 -5.98 -22.09
N GLN A 593 9.78 -6.58 -23.14
CA GLN A 593 9.76 -6.01 -24.48
C GLN A 593 8.33 -5.97 -25.04
N LEU A 594 7.51 -6.99 -24.76
CA LEU A 594 6.10 -7.05 -25.17
C LEU A 594 5.24 -5.97 -24.51
N LYS A 595 5.51 -5.63 -23.24
CA LYS A 595 4.82 -4.50 -22.57
C LYS A 595 5.03 -3.15 -23.27
N ARG A 596 6.14 -2.99 -23.99
CA ARG A 596 6.46 -1.77 -24.77
C ARG A 596 6.05 -1.86 -26.23
N ALA A 597 5.84 -3.07 -26.75
CA ALA A 597 5.54 -3.33 -28.16
C ALA A 597 4.35 -2.49 -28.64
N ARG A 598 3.29 -2.44 -27.84
CA ARG A 598 2.09 -1.69 -28.18
C ARG A 598 2.33 -0.18 -28.33
N SER A 599 3.02 0.46 -27.40
CA SER A 599 3.27 1.90 -27.46
C SER A 599 4.10 2.30 -28.69
N TYR A 600 5.09 1.47 -29.06
CA TYR A 600 5.86 1.69 -30.29
C TYR A 600 5.01 1.49 -31.54
N ALA A 601 4.09 0.53 -31.55
CA ALA A 601 3.15 0.34 -32.65
C ALA A 601 2.21 1.55 -32.78
N GLU A 602 1.57 1.99 -31.69
CA GLU A 602 0.63 3.14 -31.68
C GLU A 602 1.26 4.44 -32.20
N GLU A 603 2.49 4.74 -31.79
CA GLU A 603 3.24 5.92 -32.26
C GLU A 603 3.41 5.91 -33.79
N ARG A 604 3.63 4.72 -34.38
CA ARG A 604 3.76 4.56 -35.83
C ARG A 604 2.42 4.64 -36.56
N CYS A 605 1.37 4.15 -35.92
CA CYS A 605 0.03 4.14 -36.46
C CYS A 605 -0.64 5.53 -36.41
N SER A 606 -0.03 6.51 -35.74
CA SER A 606 -0.60 7.82 -35.40
C SER A 606 -2.01 7.72 -34.79
N THR A 607 -2.33 6.58 -34.18
CA THR A 607 -3.64 6.25 -33.63
C THR A 607 -3.46 5.42 -32.36
N THR A 608 -4.28 5.72 -31.35
CA THR A 608 -4.27 5.04 -30.05
C THR A 608 -5.02 3.70 -30.06
N ASN A 609 -5.76 3.43 -31.15
CA ASN A 609 -6.73 2.34 -31.20
C ASN A 609 -6.32 1.21 -32.15
N LEU A 610 -5.19 1.35 -32.86
CA LEU A 610 -4.65 0.33 -33.78
C LEU A 610 -5.72 -0.27 -34.70
N THR A 611 -6.57 0.59 -35.30
CA THR A 611 -7.70 0.16 -36.14
C THR A 611 -7.25 -0.36 -37.50
N SER A 612 -8.11 -1.08 -38.22
CA SER A 612 -7.82 -1.61 -39.56
C SER A 612 -7.57 -0.54 -40.64
N ALA A 613 -7.85 0.74 -40.36
CA ALA A 613 -7.54 1.88 -41.23
C ALA A 613 -6.11 2.42 -41.05
N VAL A 614 -5.28 1.74 -40.25
CA VAL A 614 -3.93 2.20 -39.90
C VAL A 614 -2.96 2.06 -41.08
N ALA A 615 -2.34 3.19 -41.45
CA ALA A 615 -1.20 3.20 -42.36
C ALA A 615 0.08 2.76 -41.63
N TYR A 616 0.26 1.45 -41.41
CA TYR A 616 1.51 0.91 -40.88
C TYR A 616 2.50 0.68 -42.03
N SER A 617 3.45 1.61 -42.20
CA SER A 617 4.45 1.52 -43.26
C SER A 617 5.50 0.45 -42.95
N VAL A 618 5.84 -0.34 -43.97
CA VAL A 618 6.89 -1.36 -43.91
C VAL A 618 7.79 -1.20 -45.13
N HIS A 619 9.10 -1.38 -44.93
CA HIS A 619 10.07 -1.30 -46.01
C HIS A 619 10.43 -2.73 -46.44
N ARG A 620 10.06 -3.16 -47.65
CA ARG A 620 10.42 -4.47 -48.22
C ARG A 620 11.74 -4.40 -48.98
N CYS A 621 12.60 -5.39 -48.82
CA CYS A 621 13.85 -5.47 -49.58
C CYS A 621 13.57 -5.92 -51.03
N LYS A 622 14.15 -5.22 -52.00
CA LYS A 622 13.98 -5.53 -53.43
C LYS A 622 14.79 -6.73 -53.92
N ILE A 623 15.87 -7.08 -53.21
CA ILE A 623 16.84 -8.08 -53.66
C ILE A 623 16.84 -9.36 -52.81
N ILE A 624 16.28 -9.32 -51.60
CA ILE A 624 16.17 -10.48 -50.71
C ILE A 624 14.68 -10.69 -50.40
N PRO A 625 14.09 -11.83 -50.77
CA PRO A 625 12.68 -12.11 -50.50
C PRO A 625 12.43 -12.19 -49.00
N ASN A 626 11.22 -11.82 -48.58
CA ASN A 626 10.76 -11.89 -47.17
C ASN A 626 11.69 -11.22 -46.14
N LEU A 627 12.45 -10.21 -46.58
CA LEU A 627 13.25 -9.36 -45.71
C LEU A 627 12.59 -7.98 -45.61
N ILE A 628 12.17 -7.62 -44.40
CA ILE A 628 11.48 -6.36 -44.13
C ILE A 628 12.22 -5.52 -43.09
N ARG A 629 12.07 -4.20 -43.20
CA ARG A 629 12.58 -3.22 -42.26
C ARG A 629 11.45 -2.29 -41.83
N ILE A 630 11.40 -1.94 -40.56
CA ILE A 630 10.28 -1.19 -39.97
C ILE A 630 10.86 0.00 -39.18
N PRO A 631 11.10 1.17 -39.80
CA PRO A 631 11.66 2.32 -39.09
C PRO A 631 10.87 2.58 -37.79
N THR A 632 11.52 2.84 -36.67
CA THR A 632 10.85 2.96 -35.36
C THR A 632 11.48 4.12 -34.60
N GLN A 633 10.66 5.10 -34.22
CA GLN A 633 11.14 6.26 -33.48
C GLN A 633 11.64 5.86 -32.09
N SER A 634 12.70 6.50 -31.61
CA SER A 634 13.19 6.30 -30.24
C SER A 634 12.23 6.94 -29.23
N ALA A 635 11.80 6.16 -28.24
CA ALA A 635 10.99 6.65 -27.12
C ALA A 635 11.69 7.73 -26.25
N HIS A 636 12.99 7.98 -26.47
CA HIS A 636 13.78 8.96 -25.71
C HIS A 636 14.30 10.12 -26.57
N SER A 637 14.07 10.10 -27.89
CA SER A 637 14.57 11.15 -28.77
C SER A 637 13.78 11.22 -30.06
N ASN A 638 13.28 12.41 -30.38
CA ASN A 638 12.60 12.69 -31.65
C ASN A 638 13.57 12.72 -32.84
N ARG A 639 14.89 12.72 -32.60
CA ARG A 639 15.92 12.77 -33.67
C ARG A 639 16.44 11.39 -34.08
N VAL A 640 16.14 10.35 -33.30
CA VAL A 640 16.71 9.02 -33.48
C VAL A 640 15.64 8.05 -33.95
N THR A 641 15.80 7.53 -35.16
CA THR A 641 14.98 6.46 -35.71
C THR A 641 15.84 5.20 -35.84
N TYR A 642 15.34 4.10 -35.29
CA TYR A 642 15.93 2.78 -35.39
C TYR A 642 15.30 1.98 -36.53
N HIS A 643 16.01 0.99 -37.06
CA HIS A 643 15.64 0.22 -38.24
C HIS A 643 15.59 -1.29 -37.93
N PRO A 644 14.63 -1.75 -37.10
CA PRO A 644 14.43 -3.17 -36.92
C PRO A 644 14.15 -3.85 -38.26
N THR A 645 14.91 -4.92 -38.52
CA THR A 645 14.90 -5.69 -39.76
C THR A 645 14.65 -7.15 -39.41
N ILE A 646 13.71 -7.77 -40.12
CA ILE A 646 13.20 -9.11 -39.83
C ILE A 646 13.23 -9.92 -41.12
N HIS A 647 13.75 -11.14 -41.04
CA HIS A 647 13.73 -12.13 -42.11
C HIS A 647 12.77 -13.26 -41.71
N PHE A 648 11.87 -13.65 -42.60
CA PHE A 648 10.80 -14.59 -42.27
C PHE A 648 10.44 -15.51 -43.45
N THR A 649 9.65 -16.53 -43.14
CA THR A 649 8.86 -17.32 -44.08
C THR A 649 7.39 -17.20 -43.68
N ASP A 650 6.50 -17.76 -44.49
CA ASP A 650 5.09 -17.94 -44.15
C ASP A 650 4.86 -18.69 -42.82
N GLN A 651 5.80 -19.55 -42.42
CA GLN A 651 5.70 -20.37 -41.22
C GLN A 651 6.49 -19.83 -40.01
N ALA A 652 7.58 -19.11 -40.21
CA ALA A 652 8.49 -18.79 -39.11
C ALA A 652 9.27 -17.48 -39.28
N ILE A 653 9.69 -16.91 -38.15
CA ILE A 653 10.70 -15.86 -38.12
C ILE A 653 12.08 -16.51 -38.18
N LEU A 654 12.83 -16.26 -39.25
CA LEU A 654 14.17 -16.82 -39.47
C LEU A 654 15.26 -16.09 -38.68
N GLY A 655 15.04 -14.81 -38.38
CA GLY A 655 15.96 -14.01 -37.58
C GLY A 655 15.67 -12.52 -37.69
N TRP A 656 16.43 -11.74 -36.92
CA TRP A 656 16.24 -10.30 -36.86
C TRP A 656 17.52 -9.55 -36.50
N TRP A 657 17.54 -8.25 -36.81
CA TRP A 657 18.59 -7.32 -36.41
C TRP A 657 18.01 -5.91 -36.28
N CYS A 658 18.53 -5.10 -35.37
CA CYS A 658 18.20 -3.69 -35.24
C CYS A 658 19.48 -2.89 -35.03
N ASP A 659 19.54 -1.65 -35.50
CA ASP A 659 20.65 -0.71 -35.32
C ASP A 659 20.68 -0.03 -33.94
N CYS A 660 19.75 -0.34 -33.04
CA CYS A 660 19.81 0.11 -31.64
C CYS A 660 20.97 -0.56 -30.89
N PHE A 661 21.39 0.00 -29.75
CA PHE A 661 22.60 -0.44 -29.06
C PHE A 661 22.64 -1.93 -28.66
N THR A 662 21.48 -2.58 -28.41
CA THR A 662 21.35 -4.03 -28.14
C THR A 662 20.84 -4.85 -29.33
N GLY A 663 20.64 -4.21 -30.49
CA GLY A 663 19.87 -4.80 -31.59
C GLY A 663 20.57 -5.92 -32.36
N ALA A 664 21.86 -6.15 -32.10
CA ALA A 664 22.61 -7.29 -32.62
C ALA A 664 22.26 -8.63 -31.92
N ARG A 665 21.64 -8.59 -30.74
CA ARG A 665 21.28 -9.81 -30.00
C ARG A 665 20.18 -10.61 -30.68
N PHE A 666 20.24 -11.91 -30.51
CA PHE A 666 19.20 -12.86 -30.93
C PHE A 666 18.80 -13.81 -29.78
N LEU A 667 19.49 -13.76 -28.63
CA LEU A 667 18.90 -14.17 -27.37
C LEU A 667 17.84 -13.15 -26.98
N GLY A 668 16.60 -13.41 -27.37
CA GLY A 668 15.53 -12.43 -27.30
C GLY A 668 15.75 -11.32 -28.33
N CYS A 669 14.94 -10.26 -28.27
CA CYS A 669 15.06 -9.14 -29.22
C CYS A 669 14.91 -7.79 -28.51
N CYS A 670 15.26 -6.68 -29.16
CA CYS A 670 15.02 -5.35 -28.59
C CYS A 670 13.53 -4.98 -28.67
N SER A 671 13.10 -3.95 -27.94
CA SER A 671 11.69 -3.51 -27.98
C SER A 671 11.21 -3.09 -29.38
N HIS A 672 12.11 -2.62 -30.26
CA HIS A 672 11.74 -2.26 -31.64
C HIS A 672 11.39 -3.49 -32.48
N ILE A 673 12.20 -4.55 -32.38
CA ILE A 673 11.92 -5.84 -33.04
C ILE A 673 10.65 -6.46 -32.45
N ALA A 674 10.54 -6.50 -31.12
CA ALA A 674 9.36 -7.04 -30.45
C ALA A 674 8.08 -6.32 -30.86
N SER A 675 8.12 -4.98 -30.98
CA SER A 675 6.99 -4.17 -31.46
C SER A 675 6.57 -4.57 -32.88
N ALA A 676 7.55 -4.66 -33.78
CA ALA A 676 7.32 -5.01 -35.17
C ALA A 676 6.69 -6.40 -35.32
N ILE A 677 7.29 -7.42 -34.68
CA ILE A 677 6.79 -8.79 -34.72
C ILE A 677 5.41 -8.85 -34.07
N TRP A 678 5.24 -8.33 -32.85
CA TRP A 678 3.96 -8.34 -32.13
C TRP A 678 2.82 -7.74 -32.96
N PHE A 679 3.06 -6.62 -33.64
CA PHE A 679 2.02 -6.00 -34.47
C PHE A 679 1.67 -6.88 -35.68
N LEU A 680 2.69 -7.35 -36.41
CA LEU A 680 2.52 -8.10 -37.66
C LEU A 680 2.08 -9.56 -37.46
N SER A 681 2.48 -10.24 -36.39
CA SER A 681 2.15 -11.65 -36.17
C SER A 681 0.95 -11.88 -35.25
N TYR A 682 0.60 -10.92 -34.39
CA TYR A 682 -0.44 -11.10 -33.37
C TYR A 682 -1.51 -10.02 -33.40
N GLN A 683 -1.17 -8.75 -33.12
CA GLN A 683 -2.18 -7.70 -32.87
C GLN A 683 -3.08 -7.43 -34.06
N ARG A 684 -2.56 -7.43 -35.29
CA ARG A 684 -3.36 -7.16 -36.50
C ARG A 684 -4.47 -8.20 -36.75
N TRP A 685 -4.35 -9.39 -36.15
CA TRP A 685 -5.30 -10.50 -36.28
C TRP A 685 -6.34 -10.54 -35.15
N GLN A 686 -6.23 -9.66 -34.15
CA GLN A 686 -7.15 -9.62 -33.02
C GLN A 686 -8.43 -8.87 -33.38
N THR A 687 -9.58 -9.47 -33.07
CA THR A 687 -10.90 -8.84 -33.25
C THR A 687 -11.26 -7.90 -32.09
N GLN A 688 -10.67 -8.11 -30.91
CA GLN A 688 -10.89 -7.28 -29.72
C GLN A 688 -9.86 -6.16 -29.61
N GLN A 689 -10.35 -4.93 -29.70
CA GLN A 689 -9.56 -3.72 -29.50
C GLN A 689 -9.53 -3.37 -28.01
N ARG A 690 -8.37 -3.47 -27.38
CA ARG A 690 -8.16 -2.87 -26.06
C ARG A 690 -7.77 -1.42 -26.28
N HIS A 691 -8.45 -0.45 -25.67
CA HIS A 691 -8.04 0.95 -25.70
C HIS A 691 -6.95 1.20 -24.63
N MET A 692 -5.89 1.95 -24.95
CA MET A 692 -4.93 2.44 -23.94
C MET A 692 -5.28 3.87 -23.56
N SER A 693 -5.80 4.07 -22.35
CA SER A 693 -6.14 5.40 -21.83
C SER A 693 -4.96 6.38 -21.79
N SER A 694 -3.72 5.88 -21.73
CA SER A 694 -2.53 6.73 -21.72
C SER A 694 -2.32 7.52 -23.02
N GLY A 695 -2.84 7.04 -24.15
CA GLY A 695 -2.77 7.77 -25.42
C GLY A 695 -3.58 9.07 -25.39
N GLU A 696 -4.61 9.15 -24.56
CA GLU A 696 -5.45 10.34 -24.39
C GLU A 696 -4.83 11.36 -23.42
N TYR A 697 -3.82 10.97 -22.63
CA TYR A 697 -3.22 11.87 -21.65
C TYR A 697 -2.58 13.09 -22.28
N LYS A 698 -2.07 12.97 -23.51
CA LYS A 698 -1.54 14.11 -24.27
C LYS A 698 -2.61 15.18 -24.50
N ASN A 699 -3.87 14.76 -24.69
CA ASN A 699 -5.01 15.67 -24.88
C ASN A 699 -5.48 16.30 -23.57
N LEU A 700 -5.11 15.74 -22.42
CA LEU A 700 -5.39 16.30 -21.09
C LEU A 700 -4.31 17.30 -20.63
N THR A 701 -3.26 17.50 -21.42
CA THR A 701 -2.13 18.37 -21.08
C THR A 701 -1.94 19.45 -22.13
N THR A 702 -1.72 20.69 -21.70
CA THR A 702 -1.38 21.80 -22.60
C THR A 702 0.13 21.86 -22.77
N ASP A 703 0.59 21.84 -24.03
CA ASP A 703 2.00 22.10 -24.36
C ASP A 703 2.24 23.62 -24.40
N SER A 704 3.09 24.11 -23.49
CA SER A 704 3.39 25.54 -23.37
C SER A 704 4.37 26.05 -24.43
N ILE A 705 4.96 25.18 -25.26
CA ILE A 705 5.90 25.59 -26.31
C ILE A 705 5.23 26.43 -27.40
N HIS A 706 3.89 26.38 -27.50
CA HIS A 706 3.12 27.11 -28.52
C HIS A 706 2.61 28.49 -28.11
N VAL A 707 3.15 29.10 -27.04
CA VAL A 707 2.92 30.54 -26.81
C VAL A 707 3.76 31.29 -27.86
N SER A 708 3.11 31.70 -28.95
CA SER A 708 3.67 32.64 -29.92
C SER A 708 4.18 33.87 -29.16
N ASP A 709 5.45 34.21 -29.36
CA ASP A 709 6.12 35.39 -28.81
C ASP A 709 5.27 36.65 -29.06
N PHE A 710 4.49 37.02 -28.05
CA PHE A 710 3.70 38.24 -27.98
C PHE A 710 4.11 38.97 -26.71
N TYR A 711 5.40 39.30 -26.58
CA TYR A 711 5.80 40.42 -25.75
C TYR A 711 6.83 41.29 -26.45
N ASP A 712 6.29 42.48 -26.71
CA ASP A 712 6.87 43.71 -27.21
C ASP A 712 8.12 44.12 -26.43
N SER A 713 8.98 44.86 -27.10
CA SER A 713 10.17 45.49 -26.52
C SER A 713 9.77 46.46 -25.40
N SER A 714 10.31 46.28 -24.19
CA SER A 714 10.85 47.38 -23.38
C SER A 714 11.43 46.85 -22.07
N ASP A 715 12.59 47.42 -21.76
CA ASP A 715 13.23 47.59 -20.46
C ASP A 715 14.21 46.50 -19.98
N ASP A 716 15.47 46.90 -20.16
CA ASP A 716 16.68 46.48 -19.45
C ASP A 716 16.45 46.28 -17.94
N ASP A 717 16.88 45.14 -17.39
CA ASP A 717 17.98 45.16 -16.42
C ASP A 717 18.53 43.75 -16.08
N ASP A 718 19.85 43.71 -16.03
CA ASP A 718 20.76 42.77 -15.38
C ASP A 718 20.81 41.27 -15.77
N SER A 719 21.76 41.06 -16.68
CA SER A 719 22.60 39.87 -16.83
C SER A 719 23.07 39.22 -15.52
N GLN A 720 22.83 37.91 -15.38
CA GLN A 720 23.87 36.98 -14.92
C GLN A 720 23.61 35.56 -15.45
N ARG A 721 24.32 35.26 -16.54
CA ARG A 721 24.51 33.91 -17.09
C ARG A 721 25.36 33.09 -16.10
N TYR A 722 24.85 31.95 -15.64
CA TYR A 722 25.70 30.86 -15.17
C TYR A 722 25.72 29.76 -16.24
N SER A 723 26.79 29.77 -17.03
CA SER A 723 27.24 28.64 -17.82
C SER A 723 27.79 27.56 -16.88
N LEU A 724 27.20 26.38 -16.89
CA LEU A 724 27.78 25.18 -16.26
C LEU A 724 28.56 24.41 -17.34
N ALA A 725 29.89 24.40 -17.16
CA ALA A 725 30.81 23.42 -17.74
C ALA A 725 30.82 22.16 -16.87
#